data_AF-A0A8H4XIJ6-F1
#
_entry.id   AF-A0A8H4XIJ6-F1
#
_cell.length_a   1.000
_cell.length_b   1.000
_cell.length_c   1.000
_cell.angle_alpha   90.00
_cell.angle_beta   90.00
_cell.angle_gamma   90.00
#
_symmetry.space_group_name_H-M   'P 1'
#
loop_
_entity.id
_entity.type
_entity.pdbx_description
1 polymer ?
#
loop_
_entity_poly.entity_id
_entity_poly.type
_entity_poly.pdbx_seq_one_letter_code
_entity_poly.pdbx_strand_id
1 'polypeptide(L)'
;MSTPAAPFYQLRCGCNQYPWGKQGSDSLAARLCAKTPGWDGKDKKNFQIDEKTPYAEMWMGTYPVLPSYVANTGEDLQDVLNRYPKELLGDKVTSKFGHTKLPYLPKVLSIAKALPLQVHPNKEFSSKKHKEDPDSFTDGNHKPEIALALTEFEAFCGFKPVEAIVDVLRHKPLRHFLVAGGATVADEKLSQEGLRQVVKAILKSSDEDIKKAFQAIRELPDSAFAGLNSAIPEVAKKLENQFPTTDPGNLVALLCMNYMLLQPGEVIYIPAGGIHAYISGDIIECMARSDNVLNTGFCPKADRDNVDEFCSVLEWEPTTKTQTILQAQAYSGSKEGRTNIFRPPTSEFNVLATELGAGEREVLGEGGPAIMLATRGSATVKASGEMFELAEGNVYFVAQGVKLDISAGDKGLLLHTAFDFFRHNVGAQPPLACFLSHVHSDHLAGLDSLRSPFVYCSAATREILLRLERYPCRINYAKGILEARQQTYKHLNKVLKSLPLETPTTIELRPGLEIQVTLFDANHCPGATMFRNNQAILYTGDIRSEPWFVNTMSRNPNLVEYTAGLKTLDKIYLDTSFIEDVPFQTKSQGIAELLRKVSKYPSDTVFHLQAWTYGYEEVWVALSKALKSRIHVDDYKLRIYGSLKSRPSEARFGPDVHLTPESPALTGHMCGNTPHPGCLTADENVRLHSCERGNMCEVARRPSTVTIQPVIAHLSTGQDLAEVGVGGGGDDLQREAELESLDQTNLATLVEMVLSSSAISTETLQALKEVLSQAVSTGRNISLDWDIESLGKHSAQEVVLMLAEKLGKGIKNALAQGNPDQANLPKTIRFPYSRHSSYPELCHFVEAFRPRDVWPCTVNPTEWLRNGTSIRSLFGQFCSGEALTHDIAMKAFAERNALDDPAHQHDSQTTVNSPPPPSSPIDAPQDIHPPSDPLSASRGGKSHSLYSVPERFLSLLPETQASIHEEGPSQTNNGVQTEQESRSHESSPSSSQVHLGDPRLSSPRRKRSFHDFTGGDQGDVRQDAPSHAGDSFNSTTSLQESATRQDAYLQMLQNITTDSWAPVQLISTSSEYTTAEQEL
;
A
#
# COMPACT_ATOMS: atom_id res chain seq x y z
N MET A 1 -31.66 -8.43 -33.57
CA MET A 1 -31.34 -7.01 -33.39
C MET A 1 -30.21 -6.94 -32.36
N SER A 2 -29.23 -6.05 -32.52
CA SER A 2 -28.19 -5.83 -31.52
C SER A 2 -28.77 -5.25 -30.23
N THR A 3 -28.29 -5.68 -29.08
CA THR A 3 -28.70 -5.11 -27.78
C THR A 3 -28.29 -3.63 -27.73
N PRO A 4 -29.20 -2.69 -27.40
CA PRO A 4 -28.87 -1.29 -27.18
C PRO A 4 -28.19 -1.10 -25.81
N ALA A 5 -27.43 -0.02 -25.64
CA ALA A 5 -26.95 0.39 -24.32
C ALA A 5 -28.15 0.70 -23.41
N ALA A 6 -28.25 0.00 -22.28
CA ALA A 6 -29.31 0.16 -21.30
C ALA A 6 -28.72 0.01 -19.89
N PRO A 7 -29.30 0.66 -18.87
CA PRO A 7 -28.77 0.66 -17.51
C PRO A 7 -28.92 -0.69 -16.78
N PHE A 8 -29.78 -1.57 -17.29
CA PHE A 8 -30.24 -2.75 -16.58
C PHE A 8 -30.59 -3.86 -17.58
N TYR A 9 -30.00 -5.05 -17.44
CA TYR A 9 -30.27 -6.20 -18.31
C TYR A 9 -30.59 -7.44 -17.48
N GLN A 10 -31.75 -8.06 -17.70
CA GLN A 10 -31.99 -9.41 -17.18
C GLN A 10 -31.04 -10.38 -17.90
N LEU A 11 -30.39 -11.27 -17.14
CA LEU A 11 -29.44 -12.26 -17.65
C LEU A 11 -30.04 -13.66 -17.65
N ARG A 12 -29.59 -14.45 -18.62
CA ARG A 12 -29.66 -15.91 -18.65
C ARG A 12 -28.30 -16.45 -18.26
N CYS A 13 -28.27 -17.31 -17.26
CA CYS A 13 -27.07 -17.86 -16.67
C CYS A 13 -27.09 -19.38 -16.84
N GLY A 14 -25.91 -20.00 -16.91
CA GLY A 14 -25.80 -21.46 -17.00
C GLY A 14 -25.60 -22.09 -15.63
N CYS A 15 -25.99 -23.36 -15.49
CA CYS A 15 -25.67 -24.20 -14.33
C CYS A 15 -24.91 -25.45 -14.80
N ASN A 16 -23.74 -25.71 -14.22
CA ASN A 16 -22.88 -26.84 -14.59
C ASN A 16 -23.20 -28.11 -13.78
N GLN A 17 -22.72 -29.24 -14.28
CA GLN A 17 -23.09 -30.58 -13.83
C GLN A 17 -21.91 -31.34 -13.19
N TYR A 18 -21.08 -30.65 -12.39
CA TYR A 18 -19.92 -31.31 -11.78
C TYR A 18 -20.35 -32.41 -10.79
N PRO A 19 -19.63 -33.55 -10.71
CA PRO A 19 -20.07 -34.71 -9.92
C PRO A 19 -20.18 -34.51 -8.40
N TRP A 20 -19.66 -33.40 -7.87
CA TRP A 20 -19.77 -33.04 -6.45
C TRP A 20 -21.05 -32.27 -6.10
N GLY A 21 -21.80 -31.83 -7.11
CA GLY A 21 -23.02 -31.04 -6.95
C GLY A 21 -24.18 -31.81 -6.36
N LYS A 22 -25.11 -31.11 -5.70
CA LYS A 22 -26.39 -31.67 -5.24
C LYS A 22 -27.22 -32.21 -6.41
N GLN A 23 -27.92 -33.31 -6.19
CA GLN A 23 -28.67 -34.00 -7.23
C GLN A 23 -30.01 -33.31 -7.51
N GLY A 24 -30.33 -33.07 -8.78
CA GLY A 24 -31.66 -32.63 -9.19
C GLY A 24 -32.13 -31.35 -8.49
N SER A 25 -33.38 -31.38 -8.01
CA SER A 25 -34.02 -30.26 -7.32
C SER A 25 -33.45 -29.98 -5.92
N ASP A 26 -32.61 -30.86 -5.35
CA ASP A 26 -31.90 -30.58 -4.09
C ASP A 26 -30.84 -29.49 -4.28
N SER A 27 -30.36 -29.29 -5.51
CA SER A 27 -29.45 -28.19 -5.87
C SER A 27 -30.18 -26.85 -5.91
N LEU A 28 -29.80 -25.93 -5.01
CA LEU A 28 -30.25 -24.54 -5.06
C LEU A 28 -29.80 -23.87 -6.37
N ALA A 29 -28.57 -24.14 -6.82
CA ALA A 29 -28.07 -23.66 -8.12
C ALA A 29 -28.97 -24.12 -9.28
N ALA A 30 -29.41 -25.38 -9.31
CA ALA A 30 -30.38 -25.87 -10.30
C ALA A 30 -31.75 -25.18 -10.19
N ARG A 31 -32.27 -25.03 -8.96
CA ARG A 31 -33.58 -24.38 -8.72
C ARG A 31 -33.60 -22.91 -9.12
N LEU A 32 -32.54 -22.15 -8.84
CA LEU A 32 -32.41 -20.75 -9.24
C LEU A 32 -32.21 -20.63 -10.77
N CYS A 33 -31.38 -21.49 -11.37
CA CYS A 33 -31.19 -21.54 -12.82
C CYS A 33 -32.50 -21.89 -13.56
N ALA A 34 -33.29 -22.83 -13.06
CA ALA A 34 -34.60 -23.20 -13.62
C ALA A 34 -35.67 -22.09 -13.51
N LYS A 35 -35.53 -21.19 -12.53
CA LYS A 35 -36.37 -19.98 -12.40
C LYS A 35 -35.89 -18.82 -13.29
N THR A 36 -34.70 -18.92 -13.89
CA THR A 36 -34.22 -17.96 -14.88
C THR A 36 -34.93 -18.18 -16.24
N PRO A 37 -35.39 -17.15 -16.96
CA PRO A 37 -36.14 -17.32 -18.20
C PRO A 37 -35.31 -17.83 -19.41
N GLY A 38 -35.03 -19.13 -19.45
CA GLY A 38 -34.45 -19.81 -20.61
C GLY A 38 -32.95 -20.07 -20.55
N TRP A 39 -32.53 -21.27 -21.00
CA TRP A 39 -31.23 -21.68 -21.58
C TRP A 39 -30.55 -22.93 -20.95
N ASP A 40 -30.30 -23.94 -21.79
CA ASP A 40 -29.67 -25.25 -21.48
C ASP A 40 -28.19 -25.35 -21.92
N GLY A 41 -27.54 -24.21 -22.15
CA GLY A 41 -26.17 -24.14 -22.67
C GLY A 41 -26.04 -24.29 -24.20
N LYS A 42 -27.07 -24.76 -24.94
CA LYS A 42 -26.93 -25.05 -26.39
C LYS A 42 -28.05 -24.51 -27.29
N ASP A 43 -29.32 -24.66 -26.92
CA ASP A 43 -30.43 -24.59 -27.89
C ASP A 43 -31.46 -23.45 -27.63
N LYS A 44 -31.16 -22.50 -26.74
CA LYS A 44 -32.11 -21.46 -26.25
C LYS A 44 -33.41 -22.03 -25.63
N LYS A 45 -33.45 -23.32 -25.31
CA LYS A 45 -34.56 -23.99 -24.59
C LYS A 45 -34.53 -23.64 -23.11
N ASN A 46 -35.65 -23.74 -22.41
CA ASN A 46 -35.65 -23.55 -20.96
C ASN A 46 -34.81 -24.62 -20.26
N PHE A 47 -33.97 -24.19 -19.31
CA PHE A 47 -33.26 -25.10 -18.42
C PHE A 47 -34.29 -25.98 -17.70
N GLN A 48 -34.11 -27.29 -17.76
CA GLN A 48 -34.96 -28.26 -17.07
C GLN A 48 -34.09 -29.06 -16.12
N ILE A 49 -34.52 -29.15 -14.86
CA ILE A 49 -33.86 -29.98 -13.86
C ILE A 49 -34.10 -31.44 -14.24
N ASP A 50 -33.01 -32.20 -14.37
CA ASP A 50 -33.05 -33.66 -14.37
C ASP A 50 -32.77 -34.14 -12.96
N GLU A 51 -33.75 -34.80 -12.34
CA GLU A 51 -33.68 -35.30 -10.97
C GLU A 51 -32.62 -36.40 -10.74
N LYS A 52 -31.94 -36.86 -11.80
CA LYS A 52 -30.82 -37.82 -11.72
C LYS A 52 -29.43 -37.17 -11.90
N THR A 53 -29.38 -35.91 -12.30
CA THR A 53 -28.13 -35.23 -12.65
C THR A 53 -27.65 -34.38 -11.47
N PRO A 54 -26.36 -34.42 -11.10
CA PRO A 54 -25.78 -33.49 -10.14
C PRO A 54 -25.66 -32.09 -10.77
N TYR A 55 -25.99 -31.06 -10.00
CA TYR A 55 -25.88 -29.65 -10.41
C TYR A 55 -25.09 -28.88 -9.36
N ALA A 56 -23.94 -28.36 -9.77
CA ALA A 56 -22.91 -27.87 -8.87
C ALA A 56 -22.87 -26.35 -8.79
N GLU A 57 -22.67 -25.65 -9.91
CA GLU A 57 -22.48 -24.20 -9.90
C GLU A 57 -23.33 -23.47 -10.95
N MET A 58 -24.01 -22.39 -10.54
CA MET A 58 -24.67 -21.44 -11.44
C MET A 58 -23.79 -20.19 -11.62
N TRP A 59 -23.26 -19.95 -12.82
CA TRP A 59 -22.29 -18.87 -13.10
C TRP A 59 -22.96 -17.64 -13.69
N MET A 60 -22.59 -16.46 -13.20
CA MET A 60 -23.26 -15.20 -13.56
C MET A 60 -22.22 -14.13 -13.95
N GLY A 61 -22.16 -13.75 -15.23
CA GLY A 61 -21.24 -12.73 -15.72
C GLY A 61 -20.66 -13.04 -17.09
N THR A 62 -19.35 -12.85 -17.24
CA THR A 62 -18.68 -12.79 -18.56
C THR A 62 -17.59 -13.84 -18.75
N TYR A 63 -17.58 -14.91 -17.95
CA TYR A 63 -16.53 -15.92 -17.99
C TYR A 63 -16.77 -16.90 -19.16
N PRO A 64 -15.77 -17.16 -20.05
CA PRO A 64 -16.00 -17.85 -21.32
C PRO A 64 -16.44 -19.32 -21.23
N VAL A 65 -16.17 -20.00 -20.11
CA VAL A 65 -16.57 -21.41 -19.89
C VAL A 65 -18.08 -21.56 -19.70
N LEU A 66 -18.72 -20.62 -19.01
CA LEU A 66 -20.16 -20.59 -18.78
C LEU A 66 -20.69 -19.14 -18.82
N PRO A 67 -20.69 -18.50 -20.00
CA PRO A 67 -21.01 -17.07 -20.13
C PRO A 67 -22.49 -16.79 -19.89
N SER A 68 -22.83 -15.55 -19.52
CA SER A 68 -24.23 -15.12 -19.38
C SER A 68 -24.71 -14.33 -20.59
N TYR A 69 -26.00 -14.43 -20.90
CA TYR A 69 -26.61 -13.83 -22.10
C TYR A 69 -27.74 -12.89 -21.71
N VAL A 70 -27.90 -11.78 -22.44
CA VAL A 70 -29.00 -10.84 -22.21
C VAL A 70 -30.33 -11.51 -22.59
N ALA A 71 -31.30 -11.54 -21.67
CA ALA A 71 -32.47 -12.41 -21.78
C ALA A 71 -33.43 -12.07 -22.95
N ASN A 72 -33.56 -10.79 -23.30
CA ASN A 72 -34.47 -10.36 -24.37
C ASN A 72 -33.90 -10.53 -25.79
N THR A 73 -32.58 -10.44 -25.96
CA THR A 73 -31.90 -10.56 -27.27
C THR A 73 -31.22 -11.91 -27.48
N GLY A 74 -30.78 -12.57 -26.41
CA GLY A 74 -29.94 -13.76 -26.45
C GLY A 74 -28.53 -13.47 -26.98
N GLU A 75 -28.01 -12.25 -26.77
CA GLU A 75 -26.64 -11.84 -27.07
C GLU A 75 -25.74 -12.07 -25.85
N ASP A 76 -24.47 -12.45 -26.07
CA ASP A 76 -23.49 -12.66 -24.99
C ASP A 76 -23.24 -11.34 -24.26
N LEU A 77 -23.27 -11.36 -22.92
CA LEU A 77 -23.04 -10.17 -22.10
C LEU A 77 -21.66 -9.54 -22.38
N GLN A 78 -20.63 -10.36 -22.62
CA GLN A 78 -19.30 -9.85 -22.93
C GLN A 78 -19.28 -9.04 -24.23
N ASP A 79 -20.03 -9.46 -25.26
CA ASP A 79 -20.16 -8.72 -26.53
C ASP A 79 -20.91 -7.40 -26.36
N VAL A 80 -21.92 -7.36 -25.49
CA VAL A 80 -22.64 -6.12 -25.15
C VAL A 80 -21.72 -5.14 -24.39
N LEU A 81 -20.94 -5.62 -23.42
CA LEU A 81 -19.96 -4.81 -22.69
C LEU A 81 -18.80 -4.33 -23.58
N ASN A 82 -18.35 -5.15 -24.54
CA ASN A 82 -17.35 -4.75 -25.54
C ASN A 82 -17.84 -3.60 -26.41
N ARG A 83 -19.15 -3.52 -26.68
CA ARG A 83 -19.78 -2.51 -27.53
C ARG A 83 -19.98 -1.17 -26.81
N TYR A 84 -20.27 -1.19 -25.51
CA TYR A 84 -20.56 0.01 -24.71
C TYR A 84 -19.75 0.04 -23.39
N PRO A 85 -18.41 -0.03 -23.45
CA PRO A 85 -17.59 -0.23 -22.26
C PRO A 85 -17.62 0.99 -21.32
N LYS A 86 -17.80 2.20 -21.84
CA LYS A 86 -17.85 3.42 -21.04
C LYS A 86 -19.19 3.59 -20.34
N GLU A 87 -20.27 3.22 -21.00
CA GLU A 87 -21.63 3.32 -20.51
C GLU A 87 -21.92 2.25 -19.46
N LEU A 88 -21.47 1.00 -19.72
CA LEU A 88 -21.83 -0.15 -18.90
C LEU A 88 -20.82 -0.45 -17.79
N LEU A 89 -19.50 -0.37 -18.06
CA LEU A 89 -18.44 -0.63 -17.07
C LEU A 89 -17.85 0.67 -16.50
N GLY A 90 -17.65 1.67 -17.35
CA GLY A 90 -17.05 2.94 -16.99
C GLY A 90 -15.54 3.00 -17.16
N ASP A 91 -15.05 4.23 -17.32
CA ASP A 91 -13.62 4.52 -17.53
C ASP A 91 -12.75 4.06 -16.35
N LYS A 92 -13.29 3.92 -15.13
CA LYS A 92 -12.54 3.43 -13.96
C LYS A 92 -12.14 1.96 -14.13
N VAL A 93 -13.14 1.10 -14.32
CA VAL A 93 -13.02 -0.36 -14.44
C VAL A 93 -12.06 -0.72 -15.57
N THR A 94 -12.35 -0.17 -16.75
CA THR A 94 -11.60 -0.43 -17.98
C THR A 94 -10.14 0.03 -17.90
N SER A 95 -9.86 1.18 -17.27
CA SER A 95 -8.49 1.67 -17.10
C SER A 95 -7.67 0.85 -16.10
N LYS A 96 -8.28 0.39 -14.99
CA LYS A 96 -7.58 -0.38 -13.95
C LYS A 96 -7.23 -1.80 -14.38
N PHE A 97 -8.19 -2.49 -15.00
CA PHE A 97 -8.02 -3.90 -15.39
C PHE A 97 -7.53 -4.07 -16.83
N GLY A 98 -7.45 -2.98 -17.61
CA GLY A 98 -6.94 -2.99 -18.98
C GLY A 98 -7.82 -3.72 -19.99
N HIS A 99 -9.06 -4.05 -19.62
CA HIS A 99 -9.98 -4.85 -20.43
C HIS A 99 -11.46 -4.54 -20.15
N THR A 100 -12.31 -4.98 -21.07
CA THR A 100 -13.78 -4.87 -21.05
C THR A 100 -14.48 -6.09 -20.41
N LYS A 101 -13.72 -6.98 -19.77
CA LYS A 101 -14.24 -8.12 -18.99
C LYS A 101 -14.65 -7.66 -17.59
N LEU A 102 -15.65 -8.30 -16.98
CA LEU A 102 -15.87 -8.14 -15.54
C LEU A 102 -14.66 -8.70 -14.78
N PRO A 103 -14.11 -7.97 -13.78
CA PRO A 103 -12.90 -8.39 -13.05
C PRO A 103 -13.16 -9.46 -11.99
N TYR A 104 -14.42 -9.85 -11.81
CA TYR A 104 -14.90 -10.83 -10.85
C TYR A 104 -15.92 -11.79 -11.48
N LEU A 105 -16.15 -12.92 -10.84
CA LEU A 105 -17.18 -13.90 -11.18
C LEU A 105 -17.97 -14.28 -9.92
N PRO A 106 -19.24 -13.88 -9.79
CA PRO A 106 -20.15 -14.44 -8.80
C PRO A 106 -20.76 -15.75 -9.29
N LYS A 107 -21.00 -16.67 -8.35
CA LYS A 107 -21.67 -17.96 -8.57
C LYS A 107 -22.62 -18.30 -7.43
N VAL A 108 -23.55 -19.21 -7.68
CA VAL A 108 -24.19 -20.03 -6.63
C VAL A 108 -23.57 -21.41 -6.68
N LEU A 109 -23.06 -21.93 -5.56
CA LEU A 109 -22.61 -23.32 -5.45
C LEU A 109 -23.61 -24.13 -4.62
N SER A 110 -23.81 -25.39 -5.02
CA SER A 110 -24.66 -26.37 -4.33
C SER A 110 -23.90 -27.67 -4.11
N ILE A 111 -23.26 -27.77 -2.96
CA ILE A 111 -22.22 -28.76 -2.62
C ILE A 111 -22.86 -29.94 -1.88
N ALA A 112 -22.73 -31.15 -2.43
CA ALA A 112 -23.14 -32.41 -1.79
C ALA A 112 -21.94 -33.27 -1.33
N LYS A 113 -20.80 -33.12 -1.99
CA LYS A 113 -19.54 -33.78 -1.71
C LYS A 113 -18.44 -32.73 -1.70
N ALA A 114 -17.39 -32.96 -0.91
CA ALA A 114 -16.28 -32.02 -0.84
C ALA A 114 -15.65 -31.75 -2.21
N LEU A 115 -15.29 -30.49 -2.42
CA LEU A 115 -14.43 -30.06 -3.50
C LEU A 115 -12.98 -30.52 -3.23
N PRO A 116 -12.11 -30.53 -4.26
CA PRO A 116 -10.69 -30.78 -4.10
C PRO A 116 -10.06 -29.94 -2.98
N LEU A 117 -9.07 -30.52 -2.29
CA LEU A 117 -8.23 -29.78 -1.35
C LEU A 117 -7.31 -28.88 -2.16
N GLN A 118 -7.63 -27.58 -2.16
CA GLN A 118 -7.21 -26.65 -3.19
C GLN A 118 -6.50 -25.40 -2.63
N VAL A 119 -5.70 -24.78 -3.49
CA VAL A 119 -5.04 -23.49 -3.27
C VAL A 119 -5.06 -22.68 -4.57
N HIS A 120 -5.19 -21.36 -4.44
CA HIS A 120 -5.17 -20.43 -5.57
C HIS A 120 -3.85 -19.63 -5.59
N PRO A 121 -3.02 -19.73 -6.64
CA PRO A 121 -1.74 -19.03 -6.66
C PRO A 121 -1.89 -17.50 -6.73
N ASN A 122 -0.82 -16.81 -6.31
CA ASN A 122 -0.68 -15.37 -6.46
C ASN A 122 -0.44 -14.96 -7.93
N LYS A 123 -0.53 -13.66 -8.24
CA LYS A 123 -0.42 -13.16 -9.64
C LYS A 123 0.92 -13.49 -10.28
N GLU A 124 2.01 -13.51 -9.51
CA GLU A 124 3.35 -13.80 -10.04
C GLU A 124 3.45 -15.24 -10.51
N PHE A 125 3.09 -16.19 -9.64
CA PHE A 125 3.10 -17.61 -9.94
C PHE A 125 2.19 -17.93 -11.13
N SER A 126 0.94 -17.45 -11.11
CA SER A 126 0.00 -17.60 -12.23
C SER A 126 0.55 -16.99 -13.53
N SER A 127 1.11 -15.77 -13.49
CA SER A 127 1.68 -15.11 -14.68
C SER A 127 2.93 -15.79 -15.22
N LYS A 128 3.68 -16.52 -14.39
CA LYS A 128 4.78 -17.38 -14.81
C LYS A 128 4.22 -18.65 -15.46
N LYS A 129 3.37 -19.38 -14.75
CA LYS A 129 2.82 -20.66 -15.21
C LYS A 129 1.97 -20.54 -16.46
N HIS A 130 1.16 -19.50 -16.61
CA HIS A 130 0.42 -19.21 -17.86
C HIS A 130 1.32 -19.07 -19.10
N LYS A 131 2.61 -18.76 -18.95
CA LYS A 131 3.58 -18.71 -20.07
C LYS A 131 4.28 -20.05 -20.30
N GLU A 132 4.43 -20.86 -19.26
CA GLU A 132 5.12 -22.16 -19.28
C GLU A 132 4.17 -23.29 -19.70
N ASP A 133 2.94 -23.25 -19.20
CA ASP A 133 1.86 -24.22 -19.38
C ASP A 133 0.49 -23.49 -19.44
N PRO A 134 0.14 -22.88 -20.60
CA PRO A 134 -1.09 -22.13 -20.78
C PRO A 134 -2.37 -23.00 -20.78
N ASP A 135 -2.23 -24.33 -20.92
CA ASP A 135 -3.36 -25.26 -20.93
C ASP A 135 -3.82 -25.56 -19.50
N SER A 136 -2.89 -25.75 -18.56
CA SER A 136 -3.21 -25.89 -17.13
C SER A 136 -3.46 -24.55 -16.42
N PHE A 137 -2.77 -23.48 -16.83
CA PHE A 137 -2.94 -22.13 -16.28
C PHE A 137 -3.51 -21.20 -17.35
N THR A 138 -4.83 -21.08 -17.41
CA THR A 138 -5.51 -20.41 -18.54
C THR A 138 -5.40 -18.88 -18.53
N ASP A 139 -4.93 -18.28 -17.44
CA ASP A 139 -4.71 -16.84 -17.30
C ASP A 139 -3.56 -16.52 -16.31
N GLY A 140 -3.02 -15.29 -16.37
CA GLY A 140 -1.95 -14.84 -15.47
C GLY A 140 -2.41 -14.23 -14.14
N ASN A 141 -3.66 -14.37 -13.75
CA ASN A 141 -4.25 -13.66 -12.61
C ASN A 141 -4.29 -14.52 -11.33
N HIS A 142 -4.52 -13.87 -10.20
CA HIS A 142 -4.81 -14.53 -8.92
C HIS A 142 -6.31 -14.84 -8.80
N LYS A 143 -6.67 -15.67 -7.81
CA LYS A 143 -8.06 -16.07 -7.55
C LYS A 143 -8.43 -15.98 -6.05
N PRO A 144 -8.36 -14.80 -5.41
CA PRO A 144 -8.97 -14.59 -4.10
C PRO A 144 -10.49 -14.68 -4.17
N GLU A 145 -11.12 -15.23 -3.14
CA GLU A 145 -12.54 -15.61 -3.12
C GLU A 145 -13.26 -15.23 -1.82
N ILE A 146 -14.58 -15.14 -1.91
CA ILE A 146 -15.50 -15.02 -0.77
C ILE A 146 -16.54 -16.14 -0.88
N ALA A 147 -16.92 -16.76 0.24
CA ALA A 147 -18.04 -17.70 0.30
C ALA A 147 -19.02 -17.26 1.40
N LEU A 148 -20.25 -16.92 0.99
CA LEU A 148 -21.37 -16.53 1.86
C LEU A 148 -22.37 -17.68 1.95
N ALA A 149 -22.65 -18.12 3.17
CA ALA A 149 -23.53 -19.24 3.47
C ALA A 149 -25.02 -18.92 3.16
N LEU A 150 -25.66 -19.74 2.32
CA LEU A 150 -27.12 -19.68 2.07
C LEU A 150 -27.89 -20.75 2.85
N THR A 151 -27.25 -21.89 3.09
CA THR A 151 -27.66 -22.90 4.09
C THR A 151 -26.59 -22.98 5.17
N GLU A 152 -26.75 -23.89 6.14
CA GLU A 152 -25.57 -24.39 6.87
C GLU A 152 -24.52 -24.86 5.85
N PHE A 153 -23.27 -24.47 6.07
CA PHE A 153 -22.16 -24.64 5.13
C PHE A 153 -20.90 -25.11 5.85
N GLU A 154 -20.33 -26.21 5.37
CA GLU A 154 -19.12 -26.81 5.92
C GLU A 154 -17.93 -26.53 5.02
N ALA A 155 -16.80 -26.11 5.61
CA ALA A 155 -15.54 -25.91 4.89
C ALA A 155 -14.33 -26.24 5.76
N PHE A 156 -13.20 -26.54 5.13
CA PHE A 156 -11.89 -26.35 5.75
C PHE A 156 -11.22 -25.12 5.16
N CYS A 157 -10.66 -24.25 6.00
CA CYS A 157 -10.10 -22.96 5.56
C CYS A 157 -8.89 -22.54 6.41
N GLY A 158 -7.74 -22.36 5.78
CA GLY A 158 -6.48 -22.02 6.44
C GLY A 158 -5.96 -23.11 7.37
N PHE A 159 -4.71 -22.97 7.79
CA PHE A 159 -4.15 -23.80 8.86
C PHE A 159 -4.67 -23.34 10.21
N LYS A 160 -4.96 -24.28 11.11
CA LYS A 160 -5.36 -23.98 12.50
C LYS A 160 -4.12 -23.68 13.37
N PRO A 161 -4.26 -23.01 14.53
CA PRO A 161 -3.15 -22.78 15.46
C PRO A 161 -2.35 -24.04 15.75
N VAL A 162 -1.03 -23.89 15.78
CA VAL A 162 -0.09 -25.01 15.71
C VAL A 162 -0.19 -25.93 16.93
N GLU A 163 -0.57 -25.38 18.08
CA GLU A 163 -0.88 -26.08 19.32
C GLU A 163 -1.95 -27.15 19.08
N ALA A 164 -3.04 -26.81 18.38
CA ALA A 164 -4.11 -27.74 18.06
C ALA A 164 -3.69 -28.82 17.04
N ILE A 165 -2.72 -28.54 16.17
CA ILE A 165 -2.12 -29.53 15.26
C ILE A 165 -1.25 -30.50 16.07
N VAL A 166 -0.41 -29.95 16.95
CA VAL A 166 0.45 -30.72 17.85
C VAL A 166 -0.37 -31.62 18.78
N ASP A 167 -1.45 -31.12 19.38
CA ASP A 167 -2.32 -31.87 20.29
C ASP A 167 -2.85 -33.17 19.67
N VAL A 168 -3.33 -33.11 18.42
CA VAL A 168 -3.83 -34.31 17.73
C VAL A 168 -2.70 -35.22 17.25
N LEU A 169 -1.56 -34.67 16.82
CA LEU A 169 -0.43 -35.46 16.36
C LEU A 169 0.38 -36.12 17.48
N ARG A 170 0.26 -35.67 18.75
CA ARG A 170 0.90 -36.33 19.92
C ARG A 170 0.47 -37.79 20.09
N HIS A 171 -0.74 -38.15 19.63
CA HIS A 171 -1.27 -39.51 19.74
C HIS A 171 -0.36 -40.51 19.03
N LYS A 172 0.00 -41.59 19.73
CA LYS A 172 1.06 -42.55 19.31
C LYS A 172 0.99 -42.99 17.83
N PRO A 173 -0.18 -43.26 17.22
CA PRO A 173 -0.24 -43.63 15.80
C PRO A 173 0.13 -42.51 14.83
N LEU A 174 -0.17 -41.25 15.19
CA LEU A 174 0.02 -40.05 14.35
C LEU A 174 1.37 -39.36 14.60
N ARG A 175 2.02 -39.67 15.72
CA ARG A 175 3.28 -39.06 16.18
C ARG A 175 4.43 -39.10 15.17
N HIS A 176 4.42 -40.04 14.23
CA HIS A 176 5.44 -40.11 13.18
C HIS A 176 5.39 -38.90 12.23
N PHE A 177 4.21 -38.31 11.97
CA PHE A 177 4.10 -37.05 11.22
C PHE A 177 4.67 -35.87 12.01
N LEU A 178 4.40 -35.79 13.32
CA LEU A 178 4.97 -34.75 14.20
C LEU A 178 6.52 -34.79 14.21
N VAL A 179 7.10 -35.99 14.24
CA VAL A 179 8.55 -36.20 14.14
C VAL A 179 9.09 -35.83 12.75
N ALA A 180 8.32 -36.12 11.68
CA ALA A 180 8.68 -35.65 10.32
C ALA A 180 8.66 -34.11 10.21
N GLY A 181 7.85 -33.43 11.03
CA GLY A 181 7.84 -31.98 11.22
C GLY A 181 9.02 -31.40 12.03
N GLY A 182 10.03 -32.20 12.36
CA GLY A 182 11.20 -31.76 13.14
C GLY A 182 10.97 -31.62 14.65
N ALA A 183 9.76 -31.87 15.15
CA ALA A 183 9.47 -31.76 16.57
C ALA A 183 10.12 -32.91 17.37
N THR A 184 10.87 -32.56 18.42
CA THR A 184 11.47 -33.55 19.32
C THR A 184 10.42 -34.19 20.23
N VAL A 185 10.80 -35.28 20.91
CA VAL A 185 9.94 -35.93 21.91
C VAL A 185 9.64 -35.03 23.13
N ALA A 186 10.42 -33.97 23.34
CA ALA A 186 10.42 -33.15 24.54
C ALA A 186 9.90 -31.71 24.37
N ASP A 187 10.04 -31.10 23.19
CA ASP A 187 9.85 -29.64 23.04
C ASP A 187 8.40 -29.19 22.84
N GLU A 188 7.48 -30.10 22.49
CA GLU A 188 6.03 -29.86 22.40
C GLU A 188 5.58 -28.68 21.50
N LYS A 189 6.50 -28.11 20.72
CA LYS A 189 6.30 -27.01 19.79
C LYS A 189 6.57 -27.50 18.37
N LEU A 190 5.74 -27.04 17.45
CA LEU A 190 5.94 -27.16 16.02
C LEU A 190 6.02 -25.73 15.47
N SER A 191 6.83 -25.51 14.44
CA SER A 191 7.05 -24.20 13.83
C SER A 191 6.35 -24.11 12.46
N GLN A 192 6.38 -22.95 11.79
CA GLN A 192 5.75 -22.81 10.46
C GLN A 192 6.38 -23.76 9.42
N GLU A 193 7.72 -23.84 9.37
CA GLU A 193 8.42 -24.83 8.55
C GLU A 193 8.14 -26.28 9.03
N GLY A 194 7.98 -26.49 10.34
CA GLY A 194 7.56 -27.79 10.87
C GLY A 194 6.18 -28.21 10.34
N LEU A 195 5.22 -27.28 10.31
CA LEU A 195 3.89 -27.49 9.71
C LEU A 195 4.00 -27.80 8.20
N ARG A 196 4.85 -27.06 7.47
CA ARG A 196 5.16 -27.34 6.05
C ARG A 196 5.67 -28.77 5.86
N GLN A 197 6.58 -29.23 6.71
CA GLN A 197 7.10 -30.59 6.65
C GLN A 197 6.07 -31.65 7.08
N VAL A 198 5.20 -31.38 8.06
CA VAL A 198 4.05 -32.25 8.42
C VAL A 198 3.12 -32.43 7.22
N VAL A 199 2.64 -31.34 6.62
CA VAL A 199 1.71 -31.38 5.47
C VAL A 199 2.37 -32.09 4.29
N LYS A 200 3.64 -31.80 4.01
CA LYS A 200 4.42 -32.45 2.95
C LYS A 200 4.64 -33.94 3.20
N ALA A 201 4.91 -34.35 4.43
CA ALA A 201 5.04 -35.76 4.82
C ALA A 201 3.71 -36.51 4.66
N ILE A 202 2.58 -35.89 5.04
CA ILE A 202 1.25 -36.44 4.79
C ILE A 202 0.99 -36.58 3.28
N LEU A 203 1.17 -35.51 2.50
CA LEU A 203 0.87 -35.54 1.06
C LEU A 203 1.77 -36.49 0.25
N LYS A 204 2.97 -36.82 0.74
CA LYS A 204 3.91 -37.77 0.10
C LYS A 204 3.92 -39.17 0.71
N SER A 205 3.13 -39.43 1.76
CA SER A 205 3.09 -40.74 2.43
C SER A 205 2.48 -41.83 1.55
N SER A 206 2.81 -43.09 1.83
CA SER A 206 2.25 -44.23 1.08
C SER A 206 0.77 -44.43 1.39
N ASP A 207 -0.02 -44.93 0.44
CA ASP A 207 -1.44 -45.28 0.64
C ASP A 207 -1.68 -46.09 1.92
N GLU A 208 -0.77 -47.01 2.25
CA GLU A 208 -0.85 -47.87 3.41
C GLU A 208 -0.61 -47.10 4.72
N ASP A 209 0.28 -46.10 4.73
CA ASP A 209 0.53 -45.26 5.90
C ASP A 209 -0.59 -44.23 6.10
N ILE A 210 -1.11 -43.64 5.02
CA ILE A 210 -2.31 -42.78 5.06
C ILE A 210 -3.49 -43.55 5.64
N LYS A 211 -3.74 -44.77 5.15
CA LYS A 211 -4.82 -45.62 5.61
C LYS A 211 -4.68 -46.01 7.08
N LYS A 212 -3.48 -46.38 7.54
CA LYS A 212 -3.22 -46.67 8.97
C LYS A 212 -3.45 -45.45 9.85
N ALA A 213 -2.98 -44.28 9.44
CA ALA A 213 -3.19 -43.04 10.19
C ALA A 213 -4.68 -42.65 10.23
N PHE A 214 -5.40 -42.81 9.12
CA PHE A 214 -6.84 -42.57 9.07
C PHE A 214 -7.62 -43.55 9.96
N GLN A 215 -7.29 -44.85 9.89
CA GLN A 215 -7.87 -45.87 10.78
C GLN A 215 -7.61 -45.54 12.25
N ALA A 216 -6.40 -45.10 12.61
CA ALA A 216 -6.10 -44.68 13.97
C ALA A 216 -6.93 -43.47 14.44
N ILE A 217 -7.24 -42.51 13.56
CA ILE A 217 -8.18 -41.41 13.87
C ILE A 217 -9.59 -41.96 14.17
N ARG A 218 -10.04 -43.00 13.45
CA ARG A 218 -11.34 -43.65 13.65
C ARG A 218 -11.39 -44.57 14.88
N GLU A 219 -10.23 -45.03 15.38
CA GLU A 219 -10.09 -45.91 16.56
C GLU A 219 -9.84 -45.16 17.88
N LEU A 220 -9.31 -43.94 17.83
CA LEU A 220 -9.18 -43.08 19.00
C LEU A 220 -10.58 -42.71 19.55
N PRO A 221 -10.77 -42.69 20.89
CA PRO A 221 -12.05 -42.28 21.47
C PRO A 221 -12.31 -40.80 21.21
N ASP A 222 -13.57 -40.39 21.08
CA ASP A 222 -13.94 -38.98 20.82
C ASP A 222 -13.33 -38.01 21.85
N SER A 223 -13.15 -38.44 23.10
CA SER A 223 -12.48 -37.68 24.17
C SER A 223 -10.98 -37.41 23.95
N ALA A 224 -10.35 -38.05 22.96
CA ALA A 224 -8.99 -37.76 22.52
C ALA A 224 -8.91 -36.49 21.65
N PHE A 225 -10.05 -35.92 21.26
CA PHE A 225 -10.17 -34.74 20.40
C PHE A 225 -10.90 -33.61 21.14
N ALA A 226 -10.15 -32.60 21.59
CA ALA A 226 -10.68 -31.46 22.34
C ALA A 226 -10.51 -30.13 21.58
N GLY A 227 -11.23 -29.08 22.03
CA GLY A 227 -11.13 -27.74 21.47
C GLY A 227 -11.38 -27.71 19.96
N LEU A 228 -10.44 -27.14 19.19
CA LEU A 228 -10.51 -27.04 17.73
C LEU A 228 -10.53 -28.41 17.01
N ASN A 229 -10.13 -29.50 17.69
CA ASN A 229 -10.12 -30.85 17.13
C ASN A 229 -11.43 -31.63 17.33
N SER A 230 -12.36 -31.13 18.15
CA SER A 230 -13.58 -31.85 18.57
C SER A 230 -14.45 -32.39 17.42
N ALA A 231 -14.45 -31.76 16.25
CA ALA A 231 -15.21 -32.21 15.08
C ALA A 231 -14.56 -33.38 14.31
N ILE A 232 -13.30 -33.73 14.58
CA ILE A 232 -12.55 -34.73 13.79
C ILE A 232 -13.27 -36.09 13.70
N PRO A 233 -13.83 -36.70 14.77
CA PRO A 233 -14.47 -38.01 14.66
C PRO A 233 -15.67 -38.05 13.69
N GLU A 234 -16.49 -37.00 13.70
CA GLU A 234 -17.67 -36.89 12.83
C GLU A 234 -17.25 -36.57 11.40
N VAL A 235 -16.37 -35.57 11.20
CA VAL A 235 -15.94 -35.14 9.88
C VAL A 235 -15.11 -36.23 9.20
N ALA A 236 -14.30 -37.00 9.94
CA ALA A 236 -13.60 -38.17 9.41
C ALA A 236 -14.59 -39.22 8.86
N LYS A 237 -15.67 -39.53 9.60
CA LYS A 237 -16.73 -40.43 9.12
C LYS A 237 -17.43 -39.86 7.88
N LYS A 238 -17.60 -38.55 7.76
CA LYS A 238 -18.18 -37.89 6.58
C LYS A 238 -17.26 -38.04 5.36
N LEU A 239 -15.97 -37.74 5.51
CA LEU A 239 -14.96 -37.84 4.45
C LEU A 239 -14.72 -39.30 4.00
N GLU A 240 -14.73 -40.27 4.91
CA GLU A 240 -14.62 -41.72 4.62
C GLU A 240 -15.70 -42.23 3.65
N ASN A 241 -16.90 -41.65 3.68
CA ASN A 241 -17.98 -41.98 2.76
C ASN A 241 -17.83 -41.30 1.38
N GLN A 242 -17.00 -40.26 1.27
CA GLN A 242 -16.83 -39.46 0.05
C GLN A 242 -15.52 -39.79 -0.69
N PHE A 243 -14.46 -40.16 0.01
CA PHE A 243 -13.11 -40.40 -0.52
C PHE A 243 -12.49 -41.68 0.05
N PRO A 244 -11.58 -42.34 -0.69
CA PRO A 244 -10.82 -43.45 -0.16
C PRO A 244 -10.07 -43.05 1.12
N THR A 245 -9.99 -43.96 2.08
CA THR A 245 -9.16 -43.77 3.30
C THR A 245 -7.66 -43.72 3.02
N THR A 246 -7.24 -43.88 1.76
CA THR A 246 -5.89 -43.66 1.23
C THR A 246 -5.69 -42.26 0.63
N ASP A 247 -6.70 -41.38 0.64
CA ASP A 247 -6.56 -39.98 0.21
C ASP A 247 -5.85 -39.15 1.30
N PRO A 248 -4.67 -38.56 1.04
CA PRO A 248 -3.92 -37.81 2.04
C PRO A 248 -4.59 -36.47 2.38
N GLY A 249 -5.48 -35.95 1.53
CA GLY A 249 -6.26 -34.74 1.82
C GLY A 249 -7.15 -34.90 3.06
N ASN A 250 -7.65 -36.12 3.32
CA ASN A 250 -8.36 -36.44 4.56
C ASN A 250 -7.51 -36.06 5.79
N LEU A 251 -6.22 -36.43 5.79
CA LEU A 251 -5.33 -36.20 6.91
C LEU A 251 -4.89 -34.74 7.00
N VAL A 252 -4.58 -34.09 5.88
CA VAL A 252 -4.25 -32.64 5.89
C VAL A 252 -5.41 -31.83 6.44
N ALA A 253 -6.63 -32.06 5.96
CA ALA A 253 -7.82 -31.35 6.41
C ALA A 253 -8.11 -31.57 7.90
N LEU A 254 -8.26 -32.83 8.34
CA LEU A 254 -8.59 -33.17 9.72
C LEU A 254 -7.48 -32.72 10.70
N LEU A 255 -6.21 -32.95 10.36
CA LEU A 255 -5.10 -32.76 11.29
C LEU A 255 -4.53 -31.35 11.28
N CYS A 256 -4.58 -30.61 10.16
CA CYS A 256 -3.85 -29.34 10.00
C CYS A 256 -4.74 -28.10 9.77
N MET A 257 -5.97 -28.25 9.28
CA MET A 257 -6.80 -27.10 8.87
C MET A 257 -7.90 -26.75 9.88
N ASN A 258 -8.42 -25.50 9.84
CA ASN A 258 -9.63 -25.16 10.58
C ASN A 258 -10.85 -25.77 9.88
N TYR A 259 -11.58 -26.65 10.57
CA TYR A 259 -12.95 -27.02 10.19
C TYR A 259 -13.92 -25.90 10.59
N MET A 260 -14.66 -25.38 9.62
CA MET A 260 -15.62 -24.28 9.75
C MET A 260 -17.02 -24.81 9.49
N LEU A 261 -17.95 -24.47 10.38
CA LEU A 261 -19.39 -24.71 10.21
C LEU A 261 -20.08 -23.35 10.26
N LEU A 262 -20.47 -22.84 9.10
CA LEU A 262 -21.07 -21.52 8.93
C LEU A 262 -22.60 -21.63 8.91
N GLN A 263 -23.25 -20.71 9.59
CA GLN A 263 -24.70 -20.51 9.53
C GLN A 263 -25.08 -19.57 8.38
N PRO A 264 -26.33 -19.62 7.86
CA PRO A 264 -26.79 -18.75 6.79
C PRO A 264 -26.53 -17.26 7.07
N GLY A 265 -25.88 -16.58 6.14
CA GLY A 265 -25.46 -15.17 6.26
C GLY A 265 -24.03 -14.97 6.81
N GLU A 266 -23.39 -15.99 7.38
CA GLU A 266 -21.96 -15.95 7.71
C GLU A 266 -21.10 -16.11 6.46
N VAL A 267 -19.89 -15.55 6.51
CA VAL A 267 -19.03 -15.37 5.34
C VAL A 267 -17.57 -15.64 5.69
N ILE A 268 -16.87 -16.35 4.81
CA ILE A 268 -15.40 -16.53 4.87
C ILE A 268 -14.72 -15.85 3.67
N TYR A 269 -13.47 -15.45 3.87
CA TYR A 269 -12.58 -14.95 2.82
C TYR A 269 -11.42 -15.92 2.60
N ILE A 270 -11.12 -16.22 1.34
CA ILE A 270 -9.99 -17.04 0.92
C ILE A 270 -8.98 -16.14 0.17
N PRO A 271 -7.79 -15.88 0.74
CA PRO A 271 -6.73 -15.18 0.03
C PRO A 271 -6.08 -16.05 -1.04
N ALA A 272 -5.28 -15.43 -1.92
CA ALA A 272 -4.28 -16.19 -2.67
C ALA A 272 -3.36 -16.92 -1.68
N GLY A 273 -2.92 -18.12 -2.04
CA GLY A 273 -2.17 -19.05 -1.19
C GLY A 273 -2.95 -19.67 -0.03
N GLY A 274 -4.21 -19.25 0.23
CA GLY A 274 -5.06 -19.82 1.27
C GLY A 274 -5.51 -21.25 0.96
N ILE A 275 -5.05 -22.22 1.73
CA ILE A 275 -5.52 -23.62 1.64
C ILE A 275 -6.98 -23.74 2.06
N HIS A 276 -7.80 -24.41 1.26
CA HIS A 276 -9.20 -24.63 1.60
C HIS A 276 -9.83 -25.83 0.88
N ALA A 277 -10.99 -26.25 1.37
CA ALA A 277 -11.88 -27.23 0.72
C ALA A 277 -13.32 -26.99 1.19
N TYR A 278 -14.25 -26.77 0.27
CA TYR A 278 -15.69 -26.66 0.60
C TYR A 278 -16.30 -28.06 0.68
N ILE A 279 -17.01 -28.40 1.76
CA ILE A 279 -17.41 -29.78 2.12
C ILE A 279 -18.89 -30.07 1.83
N SER A 280 -19.80 -29.18 2.24
CA SER A 280 -21.25 -29.33 2.04
C SER A 280 -21.96 -27.98 2.19
N GLY A 281 -23.15 -27.83 1.59
CA GLY A 281 -24.01 -26.64 1.75
C GLY A 281 -24.33 -25.93 0.44
N ASP A 282 -25.15 -24.88 0.49
CA ASP A 282 -25.32 -23.91 -0.60
C ASP A 282 -24.69 -22.57 -0.23
N ILE A 283 -23.98 -21.94 -1.16
CA ILE A 283 -23.29 -20.65 -0.95
C ILE A 283 -23.45 -19.70 -2.14
N ILE A 284 -23.29 -18.40 -1.88
CA ILE A 284 -22.83 -17.45 -2.90
C ILE A 284 -21.31 -17.43 -2.84
N GLU A 285 -20.66 -17.78 -3.94
CA GLU A 285 -19.24 -17.54 -4.14
C GLU A 285 -19.06 -16.25 -4.94
N CYS A 286 -18.02 -15.47 -4.64
CA CYS A 286 -17.50 -14.50 -5.60
C CYS A 286 -15.97 -14.53 -5.60
N MET A 287 -15.40 -14.59 -6.79
CA MET A 287 -13.96 -14.76 -6.98
C MET A 287 -13.42 -13.71 -7.94
N ALA A 288 -12.13 -13.39 -7.85
CA ALA A 288 -11.46 -12.66 -8.92
C ALA A 288 -11.53 -13.49 -10.22
N ARG A 289 -11.50 -12.81 -11.36
CA ARG A 289 -11.60 -13.50 -12.66
C ARG A 289 -10.32 -14.30 -12.97
N SER A 290 -10.30 -15.57 -12.59
CA SER A 290 -9.27 -16.56 -12.92
C SER A 290 -9.81 -17.98 -12.70
N ASP A 291 -9.30 -19.00 -13.39
CA ASP A 291 -9.57 -20.42 -13.07
C ASP A 291 -8.36 -21.15 -12.45
N ASN A 292 -7.27 -20.43 -12.15
CA ASN A 292 -6.03 -21.05 -11.66
C ASN A 292 -6.22 -21.71 -10.28
N VAL A 293 -5.96 -23.01 -10.20
CA VAL A 293 -6.11 -23.83 -8.99
C VAL A 293 -5.07 -24.95 -8.98
N LEU A 294 -4.55 -25.29 -7.80
CA LEU A 294 -3.73 -26.48 -7.57
C LEU A 294 -4.38 -27.35 -6.50
N ASN A 295 -4.42 -28.66 -6.72
CA ASN A 295 -5.19 -29.64 -5.94
C ASN A 295 -4.31 -30.84 -5.51
N THR A 296 -4.35 -31.26 -4.24
CA THR A 296 -3.54 -32.42 -3.77
C THR A 296 -4.30 -33.51 -3.02
N GLY A 297 -5.58 -33.29 -2.74
CA GLY A 297 -6.46 -34.25 -2.06
C GLY A 297 -7.93 -34.01 -2.42
N PHE A 298 -8.82 -34.87 -1.95
CA PHE A 298 -10.26 -34.84 -2.30
C PHE A 298 -10.53 -34.88 -3.82
N CYS A 299 -9.60 -35.45 -4.59
CA CYS A 299 -9.67 -35.59 -6.03
C CYS A 299 -9.02 -36.92 -6.47
N PRO A 300 -9.43 -37.50 -7.62
CA PRO A 300 -8.78 -38.67 -8.21
C PRO A 300 -7.26 -38.46 -8.34
N LYS A 301 -6.47 -39.53 -8.17
CA LYS A 301 -5.00 -39.43 -8.21
C LYS A 301 -4.43 -38.88 -9.52
N ALA A 302 -5.16 -38.97 -10.62
CA ALA A 302 -4.77 -38.44 -11.92
C ALA A 302 -4.96 -36.91 -12.02
N ASP A 303 -5.80 -36.33 -11.16
CA ASP A 303 -6.17 -34.91 -11.13
C ASP A 303 -5.45 -34.17 -9.99
N ARG A 304 -4.43 -34.81 -9.39
CA ARG A 304 -3.61 -34.24 -8.32
C ARG A 304 -2.36 -33.61 -8.89
N ASP A 305 -2.13 -32.36 -8.52
CA ASP A 305 -0.96 -31.59 -8.85
C ASP A 305 0.29 -32.04 -8.08
N ASN A 306 1.43 -31.51 -8.51
CA ASN A 306 2.70 -31.77 -7.85
C ASN A 306 2.69 -31.21 -6.41
N VAL A 307 2.93 -32.08 -5.43
CA VAL A 307 2.93 -31.72 -4.00
C VAL A 307 3.96 -30.64 -3.65
N ASP A 308 5.14 -30.63 -4.26
CA ASP A 308 6.13 -29.57 -4.02
C ASP A 308 5.68 -28.22 -4.60
N GLU A 309 4.96 -28.26 -5.73
CA GLU A 309 4.38 -27.07 -6.36
C GLU A 309 3.20 -26.49 -5.56
N PHE A 310 2.26 -27.34 -5.14
CA PHE A 310 1.19 -26.99 -4.21
C PHE A 310 1.76 -26.36 -2.93
N CYS A 311 2.75 -27.00 -2.30
CA CYS A 311 3.42 -26.44 -1.11
C CYS A 311 4.25 -25.18 -1.39
N SER A 312 4.58 -24.85 -2.65
CA SER A 312 5.33 -23.63 -2.99
C SER A 312 4.46 -22.38 -3.05
N VAL A 313 3.15 -22.52 -3.19
CA VAL A 313 2.19 -21.40 -3.29
C VAL A 313 1.31 -21.22 -2.06
N LEU A 314 1.48 -22.07 -1.04
CA LEU A 314 0.71 -22.03 0.19
C LEU A 314 1.18 -20.90 1.13
N GLU A 315 0.21 -20.18 1.72
CA GLU A 315 0.45 -19.37 2.91
C GLU A 315 0.53 -20.28 4.15
N TRP A 316 1.62 -20.17 4.91
CA TRP A 316 1.90 -21.05 6.06
C TRP A 316 1.54 -20.44 7.42
N GLU A 317 1.17 -19.15 7.45
CA GLU A 317 0.72 -18.48 8.66
C GLU A 317 -0.58 -19.12 9.19
N PRO A 318 -0.58 -19.68 10.42
CA PRO A 318 -1.77 -20.25 11.03
C PRO A 318 -2.83 -19.16 11.30
N THR A 319 -4.08 -19.47 10.98
CA THR A 319 -5.21 -18.55 11.17
C THR A 319 -6.14 -19.09 12.25
N THR A 320 -6.64 -18.21 13.11
CA THR A 320 -7.79 -18.52 13.97
C THR A 320 -9.08 -18.50 13.14
N LYS A 321 -10.09 -19.28 13.55
CA LYS A 321 -11.41 -19.28 12.89
C LYS A 321 -11.99 -17.87 12.73
N THR A 322 -11.79 -17.00 13.71
CA THR A 322 -12.28 -15.61 13.70
C THR A 322 -11.61 -14.77 12.62
N GLN A 323 -10.32 -14.97 12.34
CA GLN A 323 -9.61 -14.27 11.26
C GLN A 323 -10.06 -14.73 9.86
N THR A 324 -10.56 -15.97 9.74
CA THR A 324 -11.11 -16.49 8.48
C THR A 324 -12.49 -15.89 8.15
N ILE A 325 -13.25 -15.45 9.16
CA ILE A 325 -14.61 -14.91 9.01
C ILE A 325 -14.57 -13.44 8.58
N LEU A 326 -15.21 -13.13 7.45
CA LEU A 326 -15.34 -11.77 6.94
C LEU A 326 -16.61 -11.11 7.51
N GLN A 327 -16.41 -10.14 8.39
CA GLN A 327 -17.50 -9.47 9.11
C GLN A 327 -18.41 -8.64 8.18
N ALA A 328 -19.72 -8.75 8.40
CA ALA A 328 -20.72 -7.90 7.76
C ALA A 328 -20.58 -6.44 8.23
N GLN A 329 -20.68 -5.49 7.31
CA GLN A 329 -20.69 -4.06 7.63
C GLN A 329 -21.94 -3.41 7.03
N ALA A 330 -22.51 -2.39 7.68
CA ALA A 330 -23.60 -1.64 7.09
C ALA A 330 -23.14 -0.94 5.79
N TYR A 331 -23.94 -1.02 4.73
CA TYR A 331 -23.63 -0.38 3.45
C TYR A 331 -24.13 1.07 3.43
N SER A 332 -23.26 2.08 3.39
CA SER A 332 -23.71 3.50 3.36
C SER A 332 -24.45 3.92 2.07
N GLY A 333 -24.38 3.08 1.03
CA GLY A 333 -25.21 3.22 -0.16
C GLY A 333 -26.67 2.82 0.07
N SER A 334 -26.98 2.07 1.13
CA SER A 334 -28.33 1.85 1.65
C SER A 334 -28.97 3.18 2.06
N LYS A 335 -30.30 3.29 1.93
CA LYS A 335 -31.07 4.42 2.47
C LYS A 335 -32.07 4.00 3.53
N GLU A 336 -32.54 2.75 3.47
CA GLU A 336 -33.53 2.22 4.41
C GLU A 336 -32.89 1.29 5.47
N GLY A 337 -31.55 1.18 5.45
CA GLY A 337 -30.75 0.43 6.44
C GLY A 337 -30.79 -1.10 6.26
N ARG A 338 -31.21 -1.61 5.10
CA ARG A 338 -31.52 -3.05 4.89
C ARG A 338 -30.45 -3.83 4.14
N THR A 339 -29.27 -3.23 3.97
CA THR A 339 -28.19 -3.79 3.17
C THR A 339 -26.87 -3.81 3.92
N ASN A 340 -26.32 -5.00 4.04
CA ASN A 340 -24.96 -5.23 4.50
C ASN A 340 -24.01 -5.39 3.30
N ILE A 341 -22.73 -5.11 3.52
CA ILE A 341 -21.64 -5.28 2.56
C ILE A 341 -20.52 -6.08 3.20
N PHE A 342 -19.98 -7.01 2.43
CA PHE A 342 -18.79 -7.79 2.75
C PHE A 342 -17.64 -7.27 1.88
N ARG A 343 -16.53 -6.92 2.55
CA ARG A 343 -15.39 -6.22 1.95
C ARG A 343 -14.11 -7.05 2.06
N PRO A 344 -13.88 -8.04 1.16
CA PRO A 344 -12.62 -8.76 1.13
C PRO A 344 -11.47 -7.78 0.87
N PRO A 345 -10.24 -8.03 1.36
CA PRO A 345 -9.08 -7.14 1.18
C PRO A 345 -8.52 -7.14 -0.25
N THR A 346 -9.30 -7.54 -1.25
CA THR A 346 -8.95 -7.49 -2.66
C THR A 346 -9.41 -6.16 -3.31
N SER A 347 -9.29 -6.03 -4.63
CA SER A 347 -9.72 -4.84 -5.38
C SER A 347 -10.78 -5.15 -6.44
N GLU A 348 -11.07 -6.43 -6.67
CA GLU A 348 -11.78 -6.96 -7.82
C GLU A 348 -13.31 -6.94 -7.63
N PHE A 349 -13.79 -7.07 -6.39
CA PHE A 349 -15.22 -7.09 -6.05
C PHE A 349 -15.50 -6.78 -4.58
N ASN A 350 -16.74 -6.39 -4.31
CA ASN A 350 -17.42 -6.53 -3.02
C ASN A 350 -18.75 -7.27 -3.23
N VAL A 351 -19.34 -7.80 -2.14
CA VAL A 351 -20.68 -8.43 -2.16
C VAL A 351 -21.62 -7.68 -1.21
N LEU A 352 -22.79 -7.28 -1.70
CA LEU A 352 -23.91 -6.83 -0.89
C LEU A 352 -24.85 -7.99 -0.56
N ALA A 353 -25.44 -7.98 0.62
CA ALA A 353 -26.63 -8.75 0.96
C ALA A 353 -27.72 -7.78 1.45
N THR A 354 -28.84 -7.73 0.72
CA THR A 354 -30.03 -6.95 1.06
C THR A 354 -31.15 -7.91 1.46
N GLU A 355 -31.69 -7.75 2.66
CA GLU A 355 -32.80 -8.55 3.17
C GLU A 355 -34.00 -7.66 3.50
N LEU A 356 -35.14 -7.98 2.87
CA LEU A 356 -36.40 -7.26 3.00
C LEU A 356 -37.52 -8.21 3.42
N GLY A 357 -38.27 -7.82 4.43
CA GLY A 357 -39.58 -8.37 4.75
C GLY A 357 -40.64 -7.98 3.73
N ALA A 358 -41.86 -8.50 3.92
CA ALA A 358 -42.96 -8.29 2.98
C ALA A 358 -43.35 -6.80 2.88
N GLY A 359 -43.38 -6.26 1.66
CA GLY A 359 -43.71 -4.86 1.40
C GLY A 359 -42.64 -3.83 1.84
N GLU A 360 -41.48 -4.28 2.34
CA GLU A 360 -40.40 -3.38 2.70
C GLU A 360 -39.65 -2.86 1.47
N ARG A 361 -38.88 -1.78 1.65
CA ARG A 361 -38.19 -1.08 0.58
C ARG A 361 -36.72 -0.86 0.92
N GLU A 362 -35.88 -0.78 -0.09
CA GLU A 362 -34.49 -0.33 -0.01
C GLU A 362 -34.16 0.57 -1.21
N VAL A 363 -33.24 1.51 -1.03
CA VAL A 363 -32.66 2.28 -2.13
C VAL A 363 -31.15 2.13 -2.08
N LEU A 364 -30.57 1.58 -3.14
CA LEU A 364 -29.13 1.43 -3.29
C LEU A 364 -28.58 2.58 -4.15
N GLY A 365 -27.59 3.28 -3.60
CA GLY A 365 -26.85 4.34 -4.29
C GLY A 365 -26.03 3.84 -5.48
N GLU A 366 -25.59 4.79 -6.30
CA GLU A 366 -24.85 4.57 -7.54
C GLU A 366 -23.48 3.89 -7.28
N GLY A 367 -23.16 2.84 -8.05
CA GLY A 367 -21.95 2.01 -7.88
C GLY A 367 -21.18 1.74 -9.17
N GLY A 368 -20.22 0.82 -9.10
CA GLY A 368 -19.61 0.21 -10.30
C GLY A 368 -20.57 -0.74 -11.02
N PRO A 369 -20.14 -1.39 -12.11
CA PRO A 369 -20.95 -2.43 -12.75
C PRO A 369 -21.20 -3.57 -11.74
N ALA A 370 -22.42 -4.11 -11.77
CA ALA A 370 -22.85 -5.12 -10.82
C ALA A 370 -23.59 -6.29 -11.47
N ILE A 371 -23.58 -7.41 -10.77
CA ILE A 371 -24.39 -8.61 -11.03
C ILE A 371 -25.25 -8.83 -9.79
N MET A 372 -26.57 -8.87 -9.97
CA MET A 372 -27.57 -8.91 -8.92
C MET A 372 -28.41 -10.18 -9.06
N LEU A 373 -28.54 -10.97 -7.99
CA LEU A 373 -29.30 -12.23 -7.93
C LEU A 373 -30.28 -12.21 -6.75
N ALA A 374 -31.56 -12.49 -7.02
CA ALA A 374 -32.53 -12.78 -5.96
C ALA A 374 -32.47 -14.27 -5.59
N THR A 375 -32.04 -14.63 -4.39
CA THR A 375 -32.00 -16.01 -3.88
C THR A 375 -33.30 -16.43 -3.18
N ARG A 376 -34.14 -15.47 -2.78
CA ARG A 376 -35.44 -15.72 -2.13
C ARG A 376 -36.43 -14.59 -2.44
N GLY A 377 -37.70 -14.93 -2.60
CA GLY A 377 -38.80 -13.96 -2.65
C GLY A 377 -38.92 -13.21 -3.99
N SER A 378 -39.42 -11.98 -3.95
CA SER A 378 -39.60 -11.13 -5.14
C SER A 378 -39.63 -9.64 -4.78
N ALA A 379 -39.43 -8.78 -5.78
CA ALA A 379 -39.52 -7.34 -5.67
C ALA A 379 -39.81 -6.71 -7.04
N THR A 380 -40.32 -5.48 -7.03
CA THR A 380 -40.23 -4.60 -8.19
C THR A 380 -39.05 -3.64 -8.01
N VAL A 381 -38.19 -3.54 -9.02
CA VAL A 381 -36.97 -2.73 -9.01
C VAL A 381 -37.13 -1.58 -9.99
N LYS A 382 -37.00 -0.35 -9.51
CA LYS A 382 -36.91 0.84 -10.34
C LYS A 382 -35.45 1.17 -10.61
N ALA A 383 -35.05 1.14 -11.87
CA ALA A 383 -33.70 1.47 -12.32
C ALA A 383 -33.77 2.52 -13.44
N SER A 384 -33.07 3.65 -13.27
CA SER A 384 -33.06 4.78 -14.23
C SER A 384 -34.44 5.30 -14.67
N GLY A 385 -35.46 5.15 -13.82
CA GLY A 385 -36.83 5.59 -14.09
C GLY A 385 -37.77 4.50 -14.62
N GLU A 386 -37.24 3.42 -15.18
CA GLU A 386 -38.00 2.24 -15.63
C GLU A 386 -38.22 1.24 -14.49
N MET A 387 -39.27 0.42 -14.60
CA MET A 387 -39.67 -0.57 -13.59
C MET A 387 -39.45 -1.99 -14.12
N PHE A 388 -38.83 -2.84 -13.32
CA PHE A 388 -38.47 -4.22 -13.65
C PHE A 388 -38.94 -5.18 -12.57
N GLU A 389 -39.44 -6.35 -12.97
CA GLU A 389 -39.81 -7.41 -12.03
C GLU A 389 -38.59 -8.27 -11.68
N LEU A 390 -38.38 -8.51 -10.39
CA LEU A 390 -37.32 -9.34 -9.84
C LEU A 390 -37.95 -10.48 -9.04
N ALA A 391 -37.90 -11.71 -9.56
CA ALA A 391 -38.31 -12.91 -8.83
C ALA A 391 -37.10 -13.77 -8.44
N GLU A 392 -37.26 -14.63 -7.44
CA GLU A 392 -36.29 -15.65 -7.05
C GLU A 392 -35.68 -16.38 -8.27
N GLY A 393 -34.35 -16.47 -8.32
CA GLY A 393 -33.57 -17.02 -9.42
C GLY A 393 -33.28 -16.04 -10.56
N ASN A 394 -33.93 -14.89 -10.63
CA ASN A 394 -33.60 -13.89 -11.64
C ASN A 394 -32.25 -13.22 -11.34
N VAL A 395 -31.43 -13.13 -12.39
CA VAL A 395 -30.14 -12.44 -12.40
C VAL A 395 -30.25 -11.20 -13.28
N TYR A 396 -29.64 -10.11 -12.86
CA TYR A 396 -29.55 -8.86 -13.61
C TYR A 396 -28.11 -8.34 -13.64
N PHE A 397 -27.67 -7.85 -14.81
CA PHE A 397 -26.55 -6.93 -14.91
C PHE A 397 -27.04 -5.51 -14.66
N VAL A 398 -26.28 -4.75 -13.90
CA VAL A 398 -26.51 -3.34 -13.58
C VAL A 398 -25.31 -2.55 -14.10
N ALA A 399 -25.55 -1.55 -14.95
CA ALA A 399 -24.50 -0.68 -15.44
C ALA A 399 -23.94 0.21 -14.31
N GLN A 400 -22.69 0.67 -14.48
CA GLN A 400 -22.12 1.66 -13.54
C GLN A 400 -23.00 2.92 -13.43
N GLY A 401 -23.01 3.53 -12.24
CA GLY A 401 -23.76 4.76 -11.99
C GLY A 401 -25.28 4.59 -11.85
N VAL A 402 -25.81 3.36 -11.91
CA VAL A 402 -27.26 3.12 -11.82
C VAL A 402 -27.71 3.01 -10.37
N LYS A 403 -28.60 3.91 -9.97
CA LYS A 403 -29.35 3.85 -8.70
C LYS A 403 -30.49 2.83 -8.80
N LEU A 404 -30.67 2.04 -7.74
CA LEU A 404 -31.76 1.06 -7.63
C LEU A 404 -32.71 1.46 -6.49
N ASP A 405 -34.01 1.36 -6.74
CA ASP A 405 -35.08 1.54 -5.74
C ASP A 405 -35.95 0.27 -5.77
N ILE A 406 -35.91 -0.51 -4.69
CA ILE A 406 -36.30 -1.91 -4.63
C ILE A 406 -37.45 -2.04 -3.63
N SER A 407 -38.63 -2.44 -4.10
CA SER A 407 -39.80 -2.66 -3.24
C SER A 407 -40.15 -4.15 -3.21
N ALA A 408 -40.01 -4.80 -2.06
CA ALA A 408 -40.24 -6.22 -1.88
C ALA A 408 -41.72 -6.60 -2.00
N GLY A 409 -41.96 -7.80 -2.54
CA GLY A 409 -43.28 -8.40 -2.68
C GLY A 409 -43.85 -8.93 -1.36
N ASP A 410 -44.92 -9.72 -1.50
CA ASP A 410 -45.65 -10.37 -0.40
C ASP A 410 -44.83 -11.38 0.41
N LYS A 411 -43.73 -11.89 -0.16
CA LYS A 411 -42.84 -12.90 0.44
C LYS A 411 -41.49 -12.34 0.90
N GLY A 412 -41.33 -11.01 0.88
CA GLY A 412 -40.04 -10.37 1.09
C GLY A 412 -39.06 -10.62 -0.06
N LEU A 413 -37.78 -10.30 0.17
CA LEU A 413 -36.67 -10.49 -0.76
C LEU A 413 -35.40 -10.85 0.00
N LEU A 414 -34.60 -11.79 -0.51
CA LEU A 414 -33.18 -11.88 -0.23
C LEU A 414 -32.41 -11.70 -1.55
N LEU A 415 -31.50 -10.73 -1.55
CA LEU A 415 -30.83 -10.24 -2.74
C LEU A 415 -29.32 -10.15 -2.49
N HIS A 416 -28.54 -10.72 -3.39
CA HIS A 416 -27.09 -10.63 -3.37
C HIS A 416 -26.60 -9.85 -4.59
N THR A 417 -25.69 -8.91 -4.38
CA THR A 417 -25.15 -8.07 -5.47
C THR A 417 -23.63 -8.07 -5.42
N ALA A 418 -22.98 -8.67 -6.41
CA ALA A 418 -21.53 -8.62 -6.59
C ALA A 418 -21.17 -7.51 -7.57
N PHE A 419 -20.28 -6.61 -7.17
CA PHE A 419 -19.96 -5.39 -7.94
C PHE A 419 -18.48 -5.03 -7.85
N ASP A 420 -17.92 -4.48 -8.94
CA ASP A 420 -16.57 -3.91 -8.91
C ASP A 420 -16.59 -2.66 -8.04
N PHE A 421 -15.81 -2.68 -6.96
CA PHE A 421 -15.65 -1.57 -6.05
C PHE A 421 -14.17 -1.19 -5.92
N PHE A 422 -13.84 -0.10 -6.60
CA PHE A 422 -12.71 0.74 -6.22
C PHE A 422 -12.88 1.15 -4.75
N ARG A 423 -11.90 0.82 -3.90
CA ARG A 423 -11.90 1.16 -2.47
C ARG A 423 -12.26 2.63 -2.26
N HIS A 424 -13.50 2.87 -1.89
CA HIS A 424 -14.03 4.16 -1.49
C HIS A 424 -14.27 4.05 0.02
N ASN A 425 -13.51 4.79 0.83
CA ASN A 425 -13.73 4.82 2.26
C ASN A 425 -15.10 5.44 2.50
N VAL A 426 -16.06 4.60 2.89
CA VAL A 426 -17.48 4.86 2.61
C VAL A 426 -18.10 5.89 3.57
N GLY A 427 -17.31 6.36 4.54
CA GLY A 427 -17.57 7.51 5.43
C GLY A 427 -16.54 8.64 5.30
N ALA A 428 -15.65 8.61 4.31
CA ALA A 428 -14.68 9.68 4.04
C ALA A 428 -15.16 10.57 2.89
N GLN A 429 -15.36 11.88 3.12
CA GLN A 429 -15.59 12.81 2.01
C GLN A 429 -14.33 12.87 1.10
N PRO A 430 -14.48 13.14 -0.21
CA PRO A 430 -13.34 13.40 -1.07
C PRO A 430 -12.51 14.60 -0.54
N PRO A 431 -11.17 14.48 -0.43
CA PRO A 431 -10.35 15.59 0.04
C PRO A 431 -10.42 16.76 -0.95
N LEU A 432 -10.66 17.97 -0.44
CA LEU A 432 -10.78 19.19 -1.25
C LEU A 432 -9.44 19.59 -1.90
N ALA A 433 -8.33 19.19 -1.30
CA ALA A 433 -6.98 19.27 -1.87
C ALA A 433 -6.16 18.05 -1.42
N CYS A 434 -5.35 17.50 -2.31
CA CYS A 434 -4.37 16.47 -1.99
C CYS A 434 -2.98 17.11 -1.89
N PHE A 435 -2.16 16.67 -0.93
CA PHE A 435 -0.76 17.09 -0.79
C PHE A 435 0.14 15.86 -0.89
N LEU A 436 1.27 15.97 -1.59
CA LEU A 436 2.28 14.93 -1.72
C LEU A 436 3.63 15.47 -1.24
N SER A 437 4.10 14.94 -0.10
CA SER A 437 5.33 15.38 0.57
C SER A 437 6.58 15.06 -0.25
N HIS A 438 6.72 13.83 -0.73
CA HIS A 438 7.92 13.36 -1.45
C HIS A 438 7.61 12.16 -2.38
N VAL A 439 8.64 11.50 -2.93
CA VAL A 439 8.51 10.39 -3.90
C VAL A 439 9.19 9.11 -3.38
N HIS A 440 8.57 8.44 -2.40
CA HIS A 440 8.84 7.05 -2.00
C HIS A 440 7.56 6.19 -2.14
N SER A 441 7.71 4.87 -2.27
CA SER A 441 6.67 3.98 -2.83
C SER A 441 5.43 3.80 -1.95
N ASP A 442 5.58 3.95 -0.64
CA ASP A 442 4.55 4.10 0.39
C ASP A 442 3.68 5.36 0.15
N HIS A 443 4.29 6.47 -0.24
CA HIS A 443 3.59 7.73 -0.54
C HIS A 443 2.96 7.83 -1.95
N LEU A 444 3.24 6.89 -2.86
CA LEU A 444 2.66 6.88 -4.22
C LEU A 444 1.39 6.03 -4.36
N ALA A 445 0.97 5.34 -3.30
CA ALA A 445 -0.22 4.50 -3.31
C ALA A 445 -1.49 5.28 -3.72
N GLY A 446 -2.30 4.69 -4.60
CA GLY A 446 -3.56 5.30 -5.08
C GLY A 446 -3.41 6.38 -6.17
N LEU A 447 -2.24 6.99 -6.36
CA LEU A 447 -2.03 8.06 -7.35
C LEU A 447 -2.36 7.64 -8.79
N ASP A 448 -2.11 6.39 -9.16
CA ASP A 448 -2.47 5.80 -10.48
C ASP A 448 -3.97 5.83 -10.78
N SER A 449 -4.83 6.06 -9.77
CA SER A 449 -6.29 6.04 -9.88
C SER A 449 -6.98 7.33 -9.40
N LEU A 450 -6.18 8.32 -8.99
CA LEU A 450 -6.67 9.51 -8.28
C LEU A 450 -7.57 10.38 -9.15
N ARG A 451 -8.75 10.74 -8.62
CA ARG A 451 -9.70 11.69 -9.22
C ARG A 451 -9.89 12.94 -8.34
N SER A 452 -8.77 13.57 -7.97
CA SER A 452 -8.76 14.91 -7.38
C SER A 452 -8.62 15.97 -8.50
N PRO A 453 -9.20 17.18 -8.36
CA PRO A 453 -8.88 18.28 -9.27
C PRO A 453 -7.37 18.59 -9.30
N PHE A 454 -6.71 18.61 -8.13
CA PHE A 454 -5.30 18.96 -7.99
C PHE A 454 -4.56 18.16 -6.91
N VAL A 455 -3.26 17.96 -7.13
CA VAL A 455 -2.30 17.45 -6.13
C VAL A 455 -1.19 18.48 -5.97
N TYR A 456 -0.98 18.97 -4.75
CA TYR A 456 0.00 19.99 -4.43
C TYR A 456 1.29 19.37 -3.88
N CYS A 457 2.44 19.80 -4.38
CA CYS A 457 3.74 19.30 -3.96
C CYS A 457 4.85 20.32 -4.26
N SER A 458 6.11 20.01 -3.92
CA SER A 458 7.25 20.81 -4.37
C SER A 458 7.48 20.70 -5.89
N ALA A 459 8.13 21.69 -6.49
CA ALA A 459 8.50 21.64 -7.91
C ALA A 459 9.41 20.44 -8.24
N ALA A 460 10.32 20.08 -7.33
CA ALA A 460 11.20 18.93 -7.48
C ALA A 460 10.42 17.59 -7.45
N THR A 461 9.55 17.39 -6.45
CA THR A 461 8.66 16.21 -6.34
C THR A 461 7.82 16.02 -7.59
N ARG A 462 7.28 17.12 -8.16
CA ARG A 462 6.55 17.10 -9.44
C ARG A 462 7.40 16.58 -10.61
N GLU A 463 8.61 17.10 -10.80
CA GLU A 463 9.44 16.72 -11.95
C GLU A 463 10.01 15.30 -11.84
N ILE A 464 10.34 14.84 -10.63
CA ILE A 464 10.73 13.45 -10.34
C ILE A 464 9.56 12.52 -10.66
N LEU A 465 8.38 12.76 -10.09
CA LEU A 465 7.21 11.90 -10.24
C LEU A 465 6.78 11.72 -11.71
N LEU A 466 6.77 12.81 -12.49
CA LEU A 466 6.42 12.78 -13.92
C LEU A 466 7.40 11.99 -14.81
N ARG A 467 8.59 11.69 -14.31
CA ARG A 467 9.63 10.91 -15.02
C ARG A 467 9.89 9.54 -14.42
N LEU A 468 9.21 9.18 -13.32
CA LEU A 468 9.35 7.90 -12.67
C LEU A 468 8.94 6.76 -13.63
N GLU A 469 9.79 5.74 -13.73
CA GLU A 469 9.59 4.54 -14.57
C GLU A 469 9.49 3.33 -13.62
N ARG A 470 8.43 2.49 -13.74
CA ARG A 470 8.30 1.26 -12.93
C ARG A 470 9.55 0.38 -13.14
N TYR A 471 10.07 -0.23 -12.07
CA TYR A 471 11.34 -0.97 -12.11
C TYR A 471 11.40 -2.06 -13.20
N PRO A 472 10.40 -2.95 -13.39
CA PRO A 472 10.43 -3.92 -14.48
C PRO A 472 10.49 -3.26 -15.87
N CYS A 473 9.76 -2.15 -16.09
CA CYS A 473 9.80 -1.40 -17.35
C CYS A 473 11.17 -0.75 -17.58
N ARG A 474 11.75 -0.18 -16.53
CA ARG A 474 13.07 0.47 -16.53
C ARG A 474 14.20 -0.51 -16.84
N ILE A 475 14.23 -1.64 -16.14
CA ILE A 475 15.24 -2.69 -16.33
C ILE A 475 15.07 -3.39 -17.69
N ASN A 476 13.85 -3.70 -18.11
CA ASN A 476 13.62 -4.31 -19.42
C ASN A 476 13.97 -3.36 -20.57
N TYR A 477 13.74 -2.06 -20.44
CA TYR A 477 14.22 -1.08 -21.41
C TYR A 477 15.76 -1.02 -21.44
N ALA A 478 16.42 -0.98 -20.28
CA ALA A 478 17.89 -0.98 -20.21
C ALA A 478 18.54 -2.24 -20.79
N LYS A 479 17.90 -3.41 -20.64
CA LYS A 479 18.28 -4.69 -21.25
C LYS A 479 17.94 -4.80 -22.75
N GLY A 480 17.31 -3.79 -23.35
CA GLY A 480 16.88 -3.81 -24.76
C GLY A 480 15.66 -4.71 -25.06
N ILE A 481 14.94 -5.16 -24.01
CA ILE A 481 13.75 -6.01 -24.11
C ILE A 481 12.50 -5.19 -24.45
N LEU A 482 12.44 -3.92 -24.03
CA LEU A 482 11.38 -2.98 -24.40
C LEU A 482 11.90 -1.93 -25.39
N GLU A 483 11.15 -1.71 -26.48
CA GLU A 483 11.47 -0.70 -27.50
C GLU A 483 11.31 0.75 -27.01
N ALA A 484 10.51 0.98 -25.95
CA ALA A 484 10.17 2.31 -25.46
C ALA A 484 10.14 2.40 -23.93
N ARG A 485 10.56 3.55 -23.38
CA ARG A 485 10.47 3.88 -21.95
C ARG A 485 9.02 4.15 -21.56
N GLN A 486 8.54 3.51 -20.50
CA GLN A 486 7.18 3.69 -19.97
C GLN A 486 7.22 4.45 -18.65
N GLN A 487 6.69 5.68 -18.66
CA GLN A 487 6.59 6.55 -17.49
C GLN A 487 5.28 6.28 -16.74
N THR A 488 5.34 6.05 -15.43
CA THR A 488 4.20 5.66 -14.59
C THR A 488 3.18 6.80 -14.47
N TYR A 489 3.61 7.94 -13.91
CA TYR A 489 2.72 9.02 -13.49
C TYR A 489 2.61 10.19 -14.48
N LYS A 490 3.07 10.01 -15.73
CA LYS A 490 3.04 11.04 -16.79
C LYS A 490 1.65 11.68 -16.97
N HIS A 491 0.60 10.88 -16.77
CA HIS A 491 -0.80 11.29 -16.88
C HIS A 491 -1.19 12.39 -15.86
N LEU A 492 -0.50 12.48 -14.72
CA LEU A 492 -0.77 13.47 -13.65
C LEU A 492 -0.25 14.89 -13.96
N ASN A 493 0.41 15.13 -15.09
CA ASN A 493 1.01 16.43 -15.45
C ASN A 493 0.06 17.64 -15.32
N LYS A 494 -1.24 17.43 -15.62
CA LYS A 494 -2.27 18.48 -15.51
C LYS A 494 -2.81 18.67 -14.08
N VAL A 495 -2.72 17.63 -13.25
CA VAL A 495 -3.24 17.54 -11.87
C VAL A 495 -2.20 18.07 -10.86
N LEU A 496 -0.91 17.79 -11.08
CA LEU A 496 0.19 18.19 -10.20
C LEU A 496 0.45 19.71 -10.28
N LYS A 497 0.30 20.39 -9.13
CA LYS A 497 0.56 21.81 -8.92
C LYS A 497 1.75 21.98 -7.98
N SER A 498 2.84 22.53 -8.50
CA SER A 498 4.02 22.85 -7.71
C SER A 498 3.80 24.12 -6.90
N LEU A 499 4.08 24.08 -5.60
CA LEU A 499 4.09 25.24 -4.71
C LEU A 499 5.55 25.65 -4.37
N PRO A 500 5.83 26.95 -4.20
CA PRO A 500 7.13 27.44 -3.75
C PRO A 500 7.41 27.10 -2.28
N LEU A 501 8.68 26.87 -1.94
CA LEU A 501 9.13 26.73 -0.55
C LEU A 501 9.09 28.08 0.18
N GLU A 502 8.87 28.03 1.49
CA GLU A 502 8.90 29.15 2.45
C GLU A 502 8.01 30.36 2.10
N THR A 503 7.08 30.16 1.17
CA THR A 503 6.24 31.20 0.59
C THR A 503 4.77 30.84 0.86
N PRO A 504 4.10 31.54 1.80
CA PRO A 504 2.70 31.30 2.11
C PRO A 504 1.83 31.47 0.86
N THR A 505 1.25 30.37 0.39
CA THR A 505 0.49 30.32 -0.86
C THR A 505 -0.97 30.02 -0.56
N THR A 506 -1.86 30.91 -0.99
CA THR A 506 -3.31 30.72 -0.91
C THR A 506 -3.78 29.78 -2.01
N ILE A 507 -4.59 28.80 -1.64
CA ILE A 507 -5.14 27.75 -2.48
C ILE A 507 -6.67 27.79 -2.34
N GLU A 508 -7.36 28.06 -3.43
CA GLU A 508 -8.82 27.92 -3.49
C GLU A 508 -9.20 26.43 -3.51
N LEU A 509 -9.95 26.00 -2.51
CA LEU A 509 -10.48 24.64 -2.40
C LEU A 509 -11.80 24.47 -3.16
N ARG A 510 -12.62 25.53 -3.15
CA ARG A 510 -13.88 25.72 -3.88
C ARG A 510 -14.26 27.20 -3.79
N PRO A 511 -15.19 27.71 -4.62
CA PRO A 511 -15.61 29.12 -4.60
C PRO A 511 -15.89 29.65 -3.18
N GLY A 512 -15.11 30.65 -2.77
CA GLY A 512 -15.20 31.30 -1.46
C GLY A 512 -14.64 30.52 -0.27
N LEU A 513 -13.95 29.40 -0.49
CA LEU A 513 -13.21 28.67 0.54
C LEU A 513 -11.75 28.48 0.11
N GLU A 514 -10.86 29.14 0.85
CA GLU A 514 -9.42 29.11 0.61
C GLU A 514 -8.67 28.58 1.85
N ILE A 515 -7.53 27.93 1.61
CA ILE A 515 -6.53 27.66 2.65
C ILE A 515 -5.20 28.29 2.25
N GLN A 516 -4.45 28.79 3.21
CA GLN A 516 -3.06 29.17 2.96
C GLN A 516 -2.15 28.03 3.42
N VAL A 517 -1.25 27.60 2.55
CA VAL A 517 -0.27 26.54 2.83
C VAL A 517 1.14 27.05 2.52
N THR A 518 2.07 26.74 3.42
CA THR A 518 3.50 27.03 3.25
C THR A 518 4.27 25.70 3.26
N LEU A 519 5.15 25.50 2.28
CA LEU A 519 6.02 24.32 2.23
C LEU A 519 7.36 24.64 2.88
N PHE A 520 7.92 23.69 3.61
CA PHE A 520 9.29 23.74 4.14
C PHE A 520 10.04 22.49 3.72
N ASP A 521 11.35 22.58 3.52
CA ASP A 521 12.19 21.40 3.25
C ASP A 521 12.13 20.41 4.42
N ALA A 522 12.15 19.11 4.15
CA ALA A 522 12.03 18.05 5.16
C ALA A 522 13.39 17.44 5.60
N ASN A 523 14.51 17.82 4.95
CA ASN A 523 15.85 17.23 5.10
C ASN A 523 15.89 15.70 4.83
N HIS A 524 14.86 15.14 4.19
CA HIS A 524 14.72 13.71 3.96
C HIS A 524 15.30 13.25 2.62
N CYS A 525 14.74 13.73 1.50
CA CYS A 525 15.25 13.51 0.14
C CYS A 525 14.94 14.72 -0.78
N PRO A 526 15.53 14.80 -2.00
CA PRO A 526 15.38 15.98 -2.87
C PRO A 526 13.93 16.29 -3.22
N GLY A 527 13.46 17.46 -2.76
CA GLY A 527 12.09 17.90 -2.95
C GLY A 527 11.09 17.44 -1.89
N ALA A 528 11.53 16.69 -0.87
CA ALA A 528 10.68 16.31 0.25
C ALA A 528 10.29 17.55 1.08
N THR A 529 8.99 17.70 1.36
CA THR A 529 8.48 18.87 2.07
C THR A 529 7.49 18.58 3.18
N MET A 530 7.64 19.33 4.27
CA MET A 530 6.62 19.56 5.29
C MET A 530 5.59 20.60 4.80
N PHE A 531 4.36 20.53 5.28
CA PHE A 531 3.27 21.48 4.97
C PHE A 531 2.74 22.14 6.24
N ARG A 532 2.64 23.48 6.25
CA ARG A 532 2.00 24.23 7.35
C ARG A 532 0.81 25.02 6.83
N ASN A 533 -0.36 24.89 7.46
CA ASN A 533 -1.59 25.59 7.06
C ASN A 533 -1.90 26.82 7.93
N ASN A 534 -2.83 27.69 7.49
CA ASN A 534 -3.31 28.83 8.27
C ASN A 534 -3.93 28.46 9.63
N GLN A 535 -4.42 27.23 9.81
CA GLN A 535 -4.94 26.69 11.08
C GLN A 535 -3.85 26.20 12.06
N ALA A 536 -2.59 26.62 11.87
CA ALA A 536 -1.47 26.27 12.75
C ALA A 536 -1.24 24.75 12.89
N ILE A 537 -1.59 23.97 11.87
CA ILE A 537 -1.23 22.55 11.73
C ILE A 537 0.06 22.47 10.91
N LEU A 538 1.00 21.64 11.36
CA LEU A 538 2.22 21.27 10.64
C LEU A 538 2.19 19.77 10.34
N TYR A 539 2.34 19.39 9.07
CA TYR A 539 2.52 18.01 8.64
C TYR A 539 3.96 17.83 8.18
N THR A 540 4.67 16.86 8.76
CA THR A 540 6.08 16.64 8.42
C THR A 540 6.24 15.78 7.16
N GLY A 541 5.44 14.73 7.03
CA GLY A 541 5.86 13.56 6.24
C GLY A 541 7.15 12.99 6.83
N ASP A 542 7.94 12.27 6.04
CA ASP A 542 9.26 11.79 6.47
C ASP A 542 10.23 12.97 6.66
N ILE A 543 10.93 13.01 7.79
CA ILE A 543 11.83 14.12 8.15
C ILE A 543 13.14 13.68 8.78
N ARG A 544 14.18 14.51 8.62
CA ARG A 544 15.44 14.44 9.39
C ARG A 544 15.66 15.71 10.24
N SER A 545 15.17 15.70 11.48
CA SER A 545 15.21 16.86 12.39
C SER A 545 16.51 17.02 13.19
N GLU A 546 17.66 16.99 12.49
CA GLU A 546 18.97 17.26 13.12
C GLU A 546 19.00 18.64 13.82
N PRO A 547 19.78 18.83 14.91
CA PRO A 547 19.76 20.09 15.66
C PRO A 547 20.04 21.37 14.86
N TRP A 548 20.86 21.29 13.80
CA TRP A 548 21.13 22.41 12.89
C TRP A 548 19.90 22.77 12.04
N PHE A 549 19.13 21.76 11.65
CA PHE A 549 17.91 21.90 10.87
C PHE A 549 16.81 22.49 11.75
N VAL A 550 16.61 21.97 12.96
CA VAL A 550 15.66 22.56 13.94
C VAL A 550 15.97 24.04 14.21
N ASN A 551 17.24 24.40 14.43
CA ASN A 551 17.66 25.80 14.57
C ASN A 551 17.38 26.65 13.32
N THR A 552 17.48 26.07 12.12
CA THR A 552 17.11 26.76 10.87
C THR A 552 15.60 27.01 10.83
N MET A 553 14.78 26.03 11.22
CA MET A 553 13.33 26.15 11.34
C MET A 553 12.91 27.21 12.38
N SER A 554 13.57 27.24 13.55
CA SER A 554 13.32 28.25 14.60
C SER A 554 13.68 29.67 14.18
N ARG A 555 14.55 29.83 13.18
CA ARG A 555 14.96 31.13 12.63
C ARG A 555 14.17 31.51 11.37
N ASN A 556 13.31 30.64 10.85
CA ASN A 556 12.52 30.92 9.66
C ASN A 556 11.44 31.98 9.98
N PRO A 557 11.33 33.10 9.24
CA PRO A 557 10.35 34.15 9.52
C PRO A 557 8.89 33.67 9.53
N ASN A 558 8.56 32.59 8.82
CA ASN A 558 7.21 32.02 8.77
C ASN A 558 6.87 31.10 9.98
N LEU A 559 7.87 30.76 10.81
CA LEU A 559 7.76 29.79 11.92
C LEU A 559 8.37 30.27 13.24
N VAL A 560 9.15 31.36 13.23
CA VAL A 560 9.73 31.97 14.44
C VAL A 560 8.65 32.36 15.45
N GLU A 561 7.45 32.75 14.99
CA GLU A 561 6.33 33.05 15.89
C GLU A 561 5.84 31.82 16.68
N TYR A 562 5.94 30.61 16.12
CA TYR A 562 5.57 29.37 16.80
C TYR A 562 6.70 28.89 17.72
N THR A 563 7.94 28.89 17.23
CA THR A 563 9.10 28.40 17.99
C THR A 563 9.57 29.34 19.11
N ALA A 564 9.28 30.65 19.00
CA ALA A 564 9.47 31.60 20.10
C ALA A 564 8.30 31.64 21.10
N GLY A 565 7.25 30.82 20.90
CA GLY A 565 6.08 30.76 21.78
C GLY A 565 5.14 31.98 21.71
N LEU A 566 5.22 32.80 20.66
CA LEU A 566 4.27 33.90 20.40
C LEU A 566 2.93 33.37 19.87
N LYS A 567 2.97 32.22 19.20
CA LYS A 567 1.84 31.37 18.81
C LYS A 567 2.16 29.92 19.18
N THR A 568 1.15 29.07 19.16
CA THR A 568 1.27 27.63 19.42
C THR A 568 0.74 26.89 18.19
N LEU A 569 1.39 25.80 17.79
CA LEU A 569 0.82 24.90 16.77
C LEU A 569 -0.30 24.08 17.41
N ASP A 570 -1.44 23.97 16.75
CA ASP A 570 -2.56 23.19 17.27
C ASP A 570 -2.32 21.69 17.11
N LYS A 571 -1.60 21.27 16.04
CA LYS A 571 -1.22 19.88 15.82
C LYS A 571 0.06 19.75 14.99
N ILE A 572 0.93 18.81 15.35
CA ILE A 572 1.98 18.31 14.45
C ILE A 572 1.62 16.88 14.02
N TYR A 573 1.45 16.64 12.72
CA TYR A 573 1.50 15.29 12.15
C TYR A 573 2.98 14.96 11.92
N LEU A 574 3.51 13.99 12.67
CA LEU A 574 4.95 13.76 12.89
C LEU A 574 5.41 12.41 12.31
N ASP A 575 6.59 12.39 11.69
CA ASP A 575 7.31 11.15 11.34
C ASP A 575 7.54 10.31 12.59
N THR A 576 6.93 9.13 12.66
CA THR A 576 7.09 8.17 13.76
C THR A 576 7.76 6.87 13.31
N SER A 577 8.50 6.91 12.20
CA SER A 577 9.21 5.74 11.63
C SER A 577 10.26 5.16 12.57
N PHE A 578 10.87 5.99 13.43
CA PHE A 578 11.86 5.57 14.43
C PHE A 578 11.57 6.22 15.79
N ILE A 579 10.72 5.57 16.58
CA ILE A 579 10.39 5.94 17.97
C ILE A 579 11.23 5.20 19.03
N GLU A 580 12.12 4.30 18.62
CA GLU A 580 13.08 3.65 19.53
C GLU A 580 14.19 4.61 19.96
N ASP A 581 14.62 4.54 21.23
CA ASP A 581 15.71 5.35 21.78
C ASP A 581 17.09 4.82 21.36
N VAL A 582 17.38 4.96 20.06
CA VAL A 582 18.65 4.58 19.43
C VAL A 582 19.38 5.84 18.97
N PRO A 583 20.63 6.09 19.43
CA PRO A 583 21.37 7.30 19.06
C PRO A 583 21.86 7.21 17.61
N PHE A 584 21.23 7.98 16.70
CA PHE A 584 21.70 8.08 15.31
C PHE A 584 22.85 9.08 15.21
N GLN A 585 23.90 8.74 14.46
CA GLN A 585 24.91 9.73 14.10
C GLN A 585 24.34 10.73 13.09
N THR A 586 24.76 11.99 13.18
CA THR A 586 24.39 13.03 12.21
C THR A 586 24.91 12.69 10.80
N LYS A 587 24.23 13.17 9.76
CA LYS A 587 24.68 13.09 8.35
C LYS A 587 26.12 13.59 8.21
N SER A 588 26.47 14.66 8.93
CA SER A 588 27.82 15.24 8.94
C SER A 588 28.89 14.33 9.55
N GLN A 589 28.59 13.64 10.66
CA GLN A 589 29.49 12.64 11.26
C GLN A 589 29.65 11.44 10.35
N GLY A 590 28.54 10.99 9.74
CA GLY A 590 28.50 9.95 8.72
C GLY A 590 29.41 10.20 7.53
N ILE A 591 29.24 11.34 6.88
CA ILE A 591 30.09 11.78 5.77
C ILE A 591 31.55 11.89 6.22
N ALA A 592 31.83 12.50 7.38
CA ALA A 592 33.20 12.63 7.88
C ALA A 592 33.86 11.27 8.14
N GLU A 593 33.10 10.28 8.61
CA GLU A 593 33.56 8.91 8.78
C GLU A 593 33.82 8.20 7.45
N LEU A 594 32.87 8.29 6.52
CA LEU A 594 33.00 7.74 5.18
C LEU A 594 34.24 8.27 4.47
N LEU A 595 34.43 9.60 4.46
CA LEU A 595 35.60 10.24 3.84
C LEU A 595 36.90 9.79 4.51
N ARG A 596 36.91 9.62 5.83
CA ARG A 596 38.07 9.08 6.57
C ARG A 596 38.37 7.63 6.18
N LYS A 597 37.35 6.77 6.04
CA LYS A 597 37.53 5.37 5.58
C LYS A 597 38.06 5.34 4.14
N VAL A 598 37.42 6.05 3.22
CA VAL A 598 37.78 6.14 1.79
C VAL A 598 39.19 6.72 1.58
N SER A 599 39.61 7.71 2.38
CA SER A 599 40.94 8.36 2.24
C SER A 599 42.14 7.43 2.46
N LYS A 600 41.94 6.24 3.07
CA LYS A 600 43.00 5.26 3.33
C LYS A 600 43.36 4.43 2.10
N TYR A 601 42.51 4.41 1.08
CA TYR A 601 42.65 3.52 -0.07
C TYR A 601 43.61 4.06 -1.14
N PRO A 602 44.27 3.18 -1.90
CA PRO A 602 45.07 3.55 -3.07
C PRO A 602 44.32 4.46 -4.03
N SER A 603 45.02 5.40 -4.65
CA SER A 603 44.43 6.45 -5.49
C SER A 603 43.81 5.96 -6.81
N ASP A 604 43.95 4.68 -7.13
CA ASP A 604 43.38 3.96 -8.27
C ASP A 604 42.18 3.07 -7.89
N THR A 605 41.81 3.02 -6.60
CA THR A 605 40.67 2.24 -6.10
C THR A 605 39.35 2.73 -6.70
N VAL A 606 38.57 1.79 -7.23
CA VAL A 606 37.20 2.01 -7.71
C VAL A 606 36.22 1.71 -6.57
N PHE A 607 35.22 2.58 -6.38
CA PHE A 607 34.15 2.42 -5.40
C PHE A 607 32.79 2.38 -6.06
N HIS A 608 31.84 1.63 -5.47
CA HIS A 608 30.43 1.67 -5.81
C HIS A 608 29.61 2.03 -4.56
N LEU A 609 28.78 3.08 -4.62
CA LEU A 609 27.83 3.46 -3.56
C LEU A 609 26.46 2.85 -3.83
N GLN A 610 25.97 2.09 -2.84
CA GLN A 610 24.63 1.52 -2.80
C GLN A 610 23.60 2.60 -2.39
N ALA A 611 23.21 3.46 -3.34
CA ALA A 611 22.13 4.42 -3.19
C ALA A 611 20.94 3.96 -4.05
N TRP A 612 20.03 3.18 -3.45
CA TRP A 612 18.91 2.56 -4.16
C TRP A 612 17.62 3.39 -4.17
N THR A 613 17.50 4.30 -3.21
CA THR A 613 16.43 5.30 -3.08
C THR A 613 17.02 6.72 -3.00
N TYR A 614 16.17 7.74 -2.95
CA TYR A 614 16.57 9.15 -2.88
C TYR A 614 17.01 9.55 -1.45
N GLY A 615 17.86 10.59 -1.32
CA GLY A 615 18.33 11.15 -0.03
C GLY A 615 19.84 11.02 0.22
N TYR A 616 20.58 10.40 -0.69
CA TYR A 616 22.03 10.16 -0.61
C TYR A 616 22.87 11.17 -1.42
N GLU A 617 22.28 12.27 -1.86
CA GLU A 617 22.88 13.22 -2.82
C GLU A 617 24.06 13.99 -2.21
N GLU A 618 23.99 14.34 -0.92
CA GLU A 618 25.12 14.94 -0.20
C GLU A 618 26.33 13.99 -0.14
N VAL A 619 26.08 12.69 0.00
CA VAL A 619 27.12 11.64 0.02
C VAL A 619 27.83 11.58 -1.34
N TRP A 620 27.08 11.66 -2.44
CA TRP A 620 27.65 11.78 -3.79
C TRP A 620 28.52 13.04 -3.95
N VAL A 621 28.02 14.21 -3.54
CA VAL A 621 28.78 15.47 -3.65
C VAL A 621 30.07 15.41 -2.80
N ALA A 622 29.98 14.88 -1.57
CA ALA A 622 31.11 14.73 -0.67
C ALA A 622 32.18 13.75 -1.20
N LEU A 623 31.77 12.54 -1.63
CA LEU A 623 32.67 11.55 -2.21
C LEU A 623 33.35 12.07 -3.48
N SER A 624 32.58 12.69 -4.38
CA SER A 624 33.10 13.25 -5.64
C SER A 624 34.19 14.29 -5.39
N LYS A 625 33.95 15.21 -4.45
CA LYS A 625 34.91 16.24 -4.04
C LYS A 625 36.16 15.66 -3.40
N ALA A 626 36.01 14.70 -2.48
CA ALA A 626 37.13 14.10 -1.74
C ALA A 626 38.05 13.26 -2.64
N LEU A 627 37.47 12.45 -3.52
CA LEU A 627 38.22 11.58 -4.45
C LEU A 627 38.59 12.26 -5.78
N LYS A 628 38.18 13.52 -5.98
CA LYS A 628 38.38 14.32 -7.21
C LYS A 628 37.92 13.57 -8.48
N SER A 629 36.75 12.94 -8.39
CA SER A 629 36.17 12.15 -9.48
C SER A 629 34.69 12.45 -9.63
N ARG A 630 34.20 12.45 -10.87
CA ARG A 630 32.76 12.29 -11.13
C ARG A 630 32.30 10.88 -10.74
N ILE A 631 31.00 10.73 -10.61
CA ILE A 631 30.29 9.50 -10.21
C ILE A 631 29.50 9.01 -11.41
N HIS A 632 29.84 7.82 -11.89
CA HIS A 632 29.04 7.13 -12.88
C HIS A 632 27.72 6.70 -12.26
N VAL A 633 26.63 7.08 -12.90
CA VAL A 633 25.27 6.63 -12.61
C VAL A 633 24.62 6.21 -13.93
N ASP A 634 23.63 5.33 -13.83
CA ASP A 634 22.89 4.88 -14.99
C ASP A 634 22.07 6.02 -15.64
N ASP A 635 21.70 5.75 -16.88
CA ASP A 635 20.93 6.62 -17.75
C ASP A 635 19.61 7.12 -17.12
N TYR A 636 18.97 6.33 -16.24
CA TYR A 636 17.72 6.71 -15.60
C TYR A 636 17.95 7.72 -14.48
N LYS A 637 18.89 7.45 -13.57
CA LYS A 637 19.29 8.43 -12.54
C LYS A 637 19.70 9.76 -13.18
N LEU A 638 20.48 9.76 -14.26
CA LEU A 638 20.84 10.98 -14.99
C LEU A 638 19.60 11.75 -15.50
N ARG A 639 18.55 11.07 -15.98
CA ARG A 639 17.30 11.72 -16.39
C ARG A 639 16.50 12.29 -15.21
N ILE A 640 16.44 11.57 -14.09
CA ILE A 640 15.72 12.01 -12.88
C ILE A 640 16.38 13.25 -12.30
N TYR A 641 17.66 13.20 -11.93
CA TYR A 641 18.35 14.37 -11.38
C TYR A 641 18.50 15.49 -12.42
N GLY A 642 18.71 15.15 -13.69
CA GLY A 642 18.69 16.10 -14.80
C GLY A 642 17.36 16.87 -14.95
N SER A 643 16.25 16.34 -14.43
CA SER A 643 14.97 17.05 -14.42
C SER A 643 14.81 18.09 -13.30
N LEU A 644 15.64 18.00 -12.26
CA LEU A 644 15.77 19.03 -11.22
C LEU A 644 16.51 20.28 -11.72
N LYS A 645 16.83 20.33 -13.02
CA LYS A 645 17.42 21.45 -13.73
C LYS A 645 16.49 21.84 -14.88
N SER A 646 15.82 22.98 -14.74
CA SER A 646 14.89 23.53 -15.71
C SER A 646 15.50 24.72 -16.47
N ARG A 647 15.09 24.91 -17.73
CA ARG A 647 15.44 26.09 -18.54
C ARG A 647 14.17 26.82 -18.96
N PRO A 648 13.87 27.99 -18.39
CA PRO A 648 12.76 28.81 -18.86
C PRO A 648 13.08 29.40 -20.24
N SER A 649 12.23 29.07 -21.23
CA SER A 649 12.23 29.55 -22.63
C SER A 649 13.34 29.06 -23.57
N GLU A 650 13.10 29.24 -24.88
CA GLU A 650 14.03 28.98 -25.99
C GLU A 650 15.24 29.95 -26.03
N ALA A 651 15.34 30.88 -25.08
CA ALA A 651 16.47 31.79 -24.98
C ALA A 651 17.77 31.01 -24.69
N ARG A 652 18.60 30.85 -25.73
CA ARG A 652 19.91 30.16 -25.70
C ARG A 652 20.86 30.60 -24.57
N PHE A 653 20.62 31.76 -23.95
CA PHE A 653 21.43 32.37 -22.90
C PHE A 653 20.68 32.56 -21.56
N GLY A 654 19.50 31.96 -21.38
CA GLY A 654 18.79 31.99 -20.10
C GLY A 654 19.53 31.22 -18.99
N PRO A 655 19.50 31.69 -17.73
CA PRO A 655 20.12 30.97 -16.63
C PRO A 655 19.39 29.65 -16.33
N ASP A 656 20.15 28.65 -15.89
CA ASP A 656 19.61 27.38 -15.41
C ASP A 656 18.85 27.59 -14.08
N VAL A 657 17.59 27.13 -14.00
CA VAL A 657 16.80 27.13 -12.76
C VAL A 657 16.91 25.76 -12.10
N HIS A 658 17.44 25.72 -10.89
CA HIS A 658 17.62 24.49 -10.13
C HIS A 658 16.51 24.34 -9.09
N LEU A 659 15.87 23.16 -9.04
CA LEU A 659 14.68 22.90 -8.21
C LEU A 659 15.02 22.41 -6.79
N THR A 660 16.28 22.05 -6.53
CA THR A 660 16.80 21.68 -5.21
C THR A 660 18.22 22.24 -5.01
N PRO A 661 18.72 22.41 -3.78
CA PRO A 661 20.06 22.94 -3.50
C PRO A 661 21.22 22.10 -4.06
N GLU A 662 21.03 20.78 -4.21
CA GLU A 662 22.06 19.83 -4.66
C GLU A 662 22.14 19.78 -6.19
N SER A 663 21.03 20.08 -6.88
CA SER A 663 20.91 20.00 -8.34
C SER A 663 22.07 20.67 -9.14
N PRO A 664 22.59 21.87 -8.77
CA PRO A 664 23.77 22.46 -9.43
C PRO A 664 25.06 21.66 -9.25
N ALA A 665 25.23 20.99 -8.11
CA ALA A 665 26.39 20.15 -7.81
C ALA A 665 26.29 18.78 -8.47
N LEU A 666 25.09 18.20 -8.54
CA LEU A 666 24.82 16.92 -9.20
C LEU A 666 24.90 17.01 -10.72
N THR A 667 24.23 18.00 -11.33
CA THR A 667 24.01 18.08 -12.79
C THR A 667 24.83 19.16 -13.49
N GLY A 668 25.43 20.08 -12.74
CA GLY A 668 26.21 21.20 -13.26
C GLY A 668 25.36 22.42 -13.60
N HIS A 669 26.01 23.57 -13.72
CA HIS A 669 25.38 24.88 -13.93
C HIS A 669 26.22 25.76 -14.87
N MET A 670 25.63 26.82 -15.41
CA MET A 670 26.36 27.85 -16.16
C MET A 670 26.84 28.95 -15.21
N CYS A 671 28.13 29.30 -15.26
CA CYS A 671 28.66 30.53 -14.66
C CYS A 671 29.05 31.50 -15.79
N GLY A 672 28.16 32.45 -16.08
CA GLY A 672 28.23 33.22 -17.33
C GLY A 672 28.19 32.28 -18.54
N ASN A 673 29.15 32.40 -19.44
CA ASN A 673 29.29 31.52 -20.61
C ASN A 673 30.10 30.22 -20.32
N THR A 674 30.54 30.01 -19.09
CA THR A 674 31.37 28.85 -18.70
C THR A 674 30.48 27.73 -18.16
N PRO A 675 30.43 26.55 -18.80
CA PRO A 675 29.73 25.39 -18.24
C PRO A 675 30.57 24.75 -17.12
N HIS A 676 30.01 24.67 -15.92
CA HIS A 676 30.57 23.91 -14.81
C HIS A 676 29.86 22.55 -14.73
N PRO A 677 30.53 21.43 -15.05
CA PRO A 677 29.91 20.10 -15.01
C PRO A 677 29.60 19.68 -13.56
N GLY A 678 28.51 18.93 -13.39
CA GLY A 678 28.16 18.33 -12.11
C GLY A 678 29.02 17.10 -11.79
N CYS A 679 28.81 16.55 -10.60
CA CYS A 679 29.48 15.32 -10.16
C CYS A 679 28.93 14.06 -10.84
N LEU A 680 27.67 14.04 -11.30
CA LEU A 680 27.10 12.87 -11.98
C LEU A 680 27.56 12.80 -13.45
N THR A 681 27.78 11.58 -13.95
CA THR A 681 28.18 11.35 -15.35
C THR A 681 27.72 9.98 -15.86
N ALA A 682 27.61 9.85 -17.19
CA ALA A 682 27.43 8.56 -17.86
C ALA A 682 28.77 7.82 -18.09
N ASP A 683 29.90 8.53 -17.99
CA ASP A 683 31.25 7.99 -18.24
C ASP A 683 31.64 6.93 -17.21
N GLU A 684 31.72 5.66 -17.65
CA GLU A 684 32.10 4.52 -16.80
C GLU A 684 33.59 4.51 -16.39
N ASN A 685 34.45 5.29 -17.03
CA ASN A 685 35.90 5.26 -16.80
C ASN A 685 36.35 6.03 -15.54
N VAL A 686 35.39 6.39 -14.68
CA VAL A 686 35.61 7.06 -13.41
C VAL A 686 35.80 6.05 -12.26
N ARG A 687 36.31 6.52 -11.12
CA ARG A 687 36.54 5.68 -9.93
C ARG A 687 35.37 5.58 -8.97
N LEU A 688 34.28 6.31 -9.20
CA LEU A 688 33.09 6.32 -8.35
C LEU A 688 31.88 5.89 -9.17
N HIS A 689 31.12 4.93 -8.66
CA HIS A 689 29.94 4.37 -9.33
C HIS A 689 28.75 4.36 -8.37
N SER A 690 27.54 4.52 -8.89
CA SER A 690 26.29 4.38 -8.13
C SER A 690 25.11 4.02 -9.05
N CYS A 691 25.40 3.32 -10.15
CA CYS A 691 24.42 2.71 -11.05
C CYS A 691 23.51 1.73 -10.30
N GLU A 692 22.23 1.66 -10.69
CA GLU A 692 21.21 0.77 -10.12
C GLU A 692 21.60 -0.72 -10.12
N ARG A 693 21.08 -1.44 -9.12
CA ARG A 693 21.33 -2.86 -8.82
C ARG A 693 21.05 -3.78 -10.02
N GLY A 694 19.83 -3.71 -10.57
CA GLY A 694 19.41 -4.50 -11.75
C GLY A 694 20.09 -4.10 -13.07
N ASN A 695 20.85 -3.00 -13.09
CA ASN A 695 21.54 -2.48 -14.27
C ASN A 695 22.97 -1.97 -13.95
N MET A 696 23.70 -2.68 -13.08
CA MET A 696 25.07 -2.27 -12.73
C MET A 696 25.98 -2.33 -13.96
N CYS A 697 26.82 -1.31 -14.15
CA CYS A 697 27.80 -1.27 -15.23
C CYS A 697 28.92 -2.32 -15.03
N GLU A 698 29.71 -2.58 -16.08
CA GLU A 698 30.78 -3.60 -16.01
C GLU A 698 31.84 -3.26 -14.96
N VAL A 699 32.14 -1.97 -14.79
CA VAL A 699 33.16 -1.49 -13.83
C VAL A 699 32.72 -1.70 -12.39
N ALA A 700 31.44 -1.44 -12.06
CA ALA A 700 30.87 -1.68 -10.75
C ALA A 700 30.89 -3.17 -10.36
N ARG A 701 30.67 -4.08 -11.33
CA ARG A 701 30.67 -5.54 -11.11
C ARG A 701 32.05 -6.17 -10.87
N ARG A 702 33.15 -5.42 -11.02
CA ARG A 702 34.51 -5.99 -10.90
C ARG A 702 34.83 -6.43 -9.46
N PRO A 703 35.46 -7.60 -9.23
CA PRO A 703 35.85 -8.04 -7.89
C PRO A 703 36.85 -7.15 -7.15
N SER A 704 37.45 -6.17 -7.84
CA SER A 704 38.34 -5.13 -7.29
C SER A 704 37.60 -3.90 -6.76
N THR A 705 36.32 -3.74 -7.06
CA THR A 705 35.51 -2.58 -6.66
C THR A 705 35.16 -2.66 -5.17
N VAL A 706 35.34 -1.56 -4.45
CA VAL A 706 35.02 -1.43 -3.03
C VAL A 706 33.59 -0.92 -2.87
N THR A 707 32.75 -1.68 -2.17
CA THR A 707 31.35 -1.29 -1.93
C THR A 707 31.27 -0.29 -0.79
N ILE A 708 30.51 0.78 -0.97
CA ILE A 708 30.10 1.72 0.07
C ILE A 708 28.62 1.47 0.33
N GLN A 709 28.27 1.16 1.58
CA GLN A 709 26.91 0.84 1.99
C GLN A 709 26.49 1.76 3.15
N PRO A 710 25.43 2.57 3.01
CA PRO A 710 24.88 3.33 4.12
C PRO A 710 24.24 2.40 5.15
N VAL A 711 24.25 2.83 6.40
CA VAL A 711 23.51 2.23 7.53
C VAL A 711 22.87 3.38 8.31
N ILE A 712 21.77 3.17 9.05
CA ILE A 712 21.14 4.23 9.88
C ILE A 712 22.12 4.72 10.94
N ALA A 713 22.69 3.80 11.71
CA ALA A 713 23.52 4.11 12.86
C ALA A 713 24.54 3.00 13.17
N HIS A 714 25.61 3.36 13.87
CA HIS A 714 26.45 2.41 14.61
C HIS A 714 25.90 2.30 16.05
N LEU A 715 25.48 1.10 16.45
CA LEU A 715 24.96 0.81 17.79
C LEU A 715 26.10 0.71 18.81
N SER A 716 25.79 0.99 20.07
CA SER A 716 26.73 0.87 21.20
C SER A 716 27.28 -0.56 21.41
N THR A 717 26.57 -1.57 20.90
CA THR A 717 26.97 -2.99 20.86
C THR A 717 28.02 -3.31 19.79
N GLY A 718 28.45 -2.35 18.99
CA GLY A 718 29.38 -2.54 17.86
C GLY A 718 28.71 -3.10 16.60
N GLN A 719 27.38 -3.20 16.58
CA GLN A 719 26.60 -3.64 15.43
C GLN A 719 26.09 -2.43 14.64
N ASP A 720 26.00 -2.54 13.31
CA ASP A 720 25.37 -1.52 12.48
C ASP A 720 23.85 -1.69 12.48
N LEU A 721 23.07 -0.62 12.29
CA LEU A 721 21.62 -0.64 12.07
C LEU A 721 21.28 -0.36 10.60
N ALA A 722 20.62 -1.27 9.89
CA ALA A 722 20.28 -1.08 8.47
C ALA A 722 18.93 -0.35 8.30
N GLU A 723 18.76 0.37 7.19
CA GLU A 723 17.50 1.02 6.82
C GLU A 723 16.58 0.02 6.13
N VAL A 724 15.53 -0.43 6.84
CA VAL A 724 14.58 -1.46 6.40
C VAL A 724 13.15 -0.98 6.66
N GLY A 725 12.23 -1.20 5.72
CA GLY A 725 10.78 -1.20 5.98
C GLY A 725 10.02 0.13 5.94
N VAL A 726 10.67 1.30 6.04
CA VAL A 726 10.01 2.61 5.92
C VAL A 726 10.78 3.50 4.94
N GLY A 727 10.12 4.04 3.90
CA GLY A 727 10.80 4.73 2.78
C GLY A 727 11.87 3.87 2.05
N GLY A 728 11.85 2.55 2.26
CA GLY A 728 12.66 1.47 1.68
C GLY A 728 14.12 1.75 1.29
N GLY A 729 15.01 1.98 2.27
CA GLY A 729 16.46 2.13 2.06
C GLY A 729 17.18 1.01 1.27
N GLY A 730 16.55 -0.17 1.14
CA GLY A 730 16.98 -1.25 0.25
C GLY A 730 16.34 -1.21 -1.14
N ASP A 731 15.01 -1.31 -1.20
CA ASP A 731 14.27 -1.71 -2.42
C ASP A 731 13.00 -0.87 -2.70
N ASP A 732 12.86 0.33 -2.12
CA ASP A 732 11.67 1.22 -2.23
C ASP A 732 11.10 1.35 -3.65
N LEU A 733 11.91 1.85 -4.58
CA LEU A 733 11.53 2.07 -5.98
C LEU A 733 11.78 0.85 -6.87
N GLN A 734 12.05 -0.32 -6.26
CA GLN A 734 12.28 -1.58 -6.97
C GLN A 734 11.01 -2.42 -7.07
N ARG A 735 10.10 -2.41 -6.07
CA ARG A 735 8.80 -3.16 -6.03
C ARG A 735 8.62 -4.19 -7.15
N GLU A 736 9.42 -5.25 -7.06
CA GLU A 736 9.02 -6.57 -7.54
C GLU A 736 7.85 -7.04 -6.66
N ALA A 737 7.20 -8.16 -6.98
CA ALA A 737 6.24 -8.72 -6.03
C ALA A 737 7.00 -9.02 -4.73
N GLU A 738 6.54 -8.44 -3.61
CA GLU A 738 7.24 -8.55 -2.34
C GLU A 738 7.17 -10.02 -1.88
N LEU A 739 8.27 -10.74 -2.04
CA LEU A 739 8.52 -11.99 -1.31
C LEU A 739 8.47 -11.65 0.18
N GLU A 740 7.58 -12.32 0.89
CA GLU A 740 7.38 -12.10 2.32
C GLU A 740 8.69 -12.24 3.11
N SER A 741 8.78 -11.48 4.21
CA SER A 741 9.91 -11.54 5.12
C SER A 741 10.18 -12.98 5.58
N LEU A 742 11.44 -13.41 5.50
CA LEU A 742 11.87 -14.69 6.08
C LEU A 742 11.57 -14.68 7.58
N ASP A 743 10.56 -15.46 7.99
CA ASP A 743 10.21 -15.61 9.40
C ASP A 743 11.39 -16.20 10.20
N GLN A 744 11.34 -16.05 11.53
CA GLN A 744 12.40 -16.55 12.40
C GLN A 744 12.58 -18.08 12.31
N THR A 745 11.53 -18.81 11.92
CA THR A 745 11.58 -20.27 11.68
C THR A 745 12.42 -20.62 10.46
N ASN A 746 12.11 -20.03 9.31
CA ASN A 746 12.78 -20.33 8.04
C ASN A 746 14.28 -20.01 8.13
N LEU A 747 14.66 -18.96 8.87
CA LEU A 747 16.07 -18.69 9.15
C LEU A 747 16.70 -19.74 10.08
N ALA A 748 15.98 -20.27 11.06
CA ALA A 748 16.46 -21.36 11.92
C ALA A 748 16.65 -22.68 11.16
N THR A 749 15.75 -23.01 10.22
CA THR A 749 15.92 -24.19 9.36
C THR A 749 17.06 -24.01 8.36
N LEU A 750 17.28 -22.80 7.85
CA LEU A 750 18.46 -22.46 7.05
C LEU A 750 19.76 -22.64 7.88
N VAL A 751 19.76 -22.26 9.16
CA VAL A 751 20.86 -22.55 10.09
C VAL A 751 21.06 -24.06 10.23
N GLU A 752 20.03 -24.87 10.50
CA GLU A 752 20.20 -26.33 10.65
C GLU A 752 20.68 -27.03 9.36
N MET A 753 20.22 -26.62 8.18
CA MET A 753 20.70 -27.17 6.91
C MET A 753 22.18 -26.83 6.66
N VAL A 754 22.63 -25.66 7.09
CA VAL A 754 24.06 -25.30 7.07
C VAL A 754 24.85 -26.12 8.10
N LEU A 755 24.34 -26.26 9.33
CA LEU A 755 24.99 -26.98 10.42
C LEU A 755 25.14 -28.50 10.17
N SER A 756 24.25 -29.08 9.35
CA SER A 756 24.24 -30.52 9.01
C SER A 756 25.06 -30.88 7.76
N SER A 757 25.64 -29.89 7.06
CA SER A 757 26.46 -30.12 5.87
C SER A 757 27.91 -30.51 6.23
N SER A 758 28.30 -31.74 5.90
CA SER A 758 29.67 -32.26 6.10
C SER A 758 30.71 -31.66 5.14
N ALA A 759 30.30 -30.77 4.21
CA ALA A 759 31.17 -30.14 3.21
C ALA A 759 31.74 -28.78 3.65
N ILE A 760 31.39 -28.28 4.84
CA ILE A 760 31.73 -26.93 5.32
C ILE A 760 32.72 -27.02 6.48
N SER A 761 33.79 -26.19 6.47
CA SER A 761 34.74 -26.18 7.59
C SER A 761 34.09 -25.64 8.87
N THR A 762 34.46 -26.18 10.03
CA THR A 762 33.90 -25.82 11.34
C THR A 762 33.98 -24.31 11.62
N GLU A 763 35.03 -23.65 11.16
CA GLU A 763 35.24 -22.19 11.27
C GLU A 763 34.23 -21.39 10.41
N THR A 764 33.90 -21.90 9.22
CA THR A 764 32.91 -21.27 8.33
C THR A 764 31.49 -21.49 8.86
N LEU A 765 31.26 -22.64 9.49
CA LEU A 765 29.99 -23.05 10.11
C LEU A 765 29.63 -22.17 11.32
N GLN A 766 30.62 -21.91 12.20
CA GLN A 766 30.50 -21.03 13.36
C GLN A 766 30.17 -19.58 12.95
N ALA A 767 30.91 -19.07 11.97
CA ALA A 767 30.76 -17.76 11.38
C ALA A 767 29.34 -17.52 10.81
N LEU A 768 28.78 -18.53 10.12
CA LEU A 768 27.45 -18.46 9.52
C LEU A 768 26.33 -18.41 10.58
N LYS A 769 26.52 -19.12 11.69
CA LYS A 769 25.60 -19.12 12.83
C LYS A 769 25.48 -17.74 13.48
N GLU A 770 26.60 -17.03 13.67
CA GLU A 770 26.60 -15.68 14.24
C GLU A 770 25.80 -14.69 13.39
N VAL A 771 26.02 -14.66 12.07
CA VAL A 771 25.31 -13.74 11.17
C VAL A 771 23.81 -14.04 11.07
N LEU A 772 23.42 -15.32 11.00
CA LEU A 772 22.00 -15.68 10.95
C LEU A 772 21.31 -15.38 12.28
N SER A 773 21.91 -15.70 13.45
CA SER A 773 21.35 -15.31 14.75
C SER A 773 21.28 -13.78 14.95
N GLN A 774 22.22 -13.02 14.39
CA GLN A 774 22.19 -11.55 14.42
C GLN A 774 21.07 -10.97 13.53
N ALA A 775 20.77 -11.61 12.39
CA ALA A 775 19.64 -11.22 11.55
C ALA A 775 18.28 -11.52 12.23
N VAL A 776 18.12 -12.69 12.87
CA VAL A 776 16.92 -13.04 13.66
C VAL A 776 16.65 -12.01 14.77
N SER A 777 17.68 -11.64 15.52
CA SER A 777 17.57 -10.72 16.67
C SER A 777 17.36 -9.25 16.31
N THR A 778 17.49 -8.88 15.02
CA THR A 778 17.36 -7.49 14.56
C THR A 778 16.29 -7.27 13.49
N GLY A 779 15.53 -8.31 13.11
CA GLY A 779 14.42 -8.21 12.16
C GLY A 779 14.81 -7.86 10.72
N ARG A 780 16.03 -8.19 10.28
CA ARG A 780 16.56 -7.72 8.98
C ARG A 780 16.57 -8.78 7.90
N ASN A 781 16.01 -8.44 6.75
CA ASN A 781 16.13 -9.22 5.52
C ASN A 781 17.59 -9.26 5.01
N ILE A 782 18.07 -10.45 4.66
CA ILE A 782 19.40 -10.67 4.10
C ILE A 782 19.31 -10.60 2.57
N SER A 783 19.80 -9.52 1.96
CA SER A 783 19.83 -9.39 0.50
C SER A 783 20.88 -10.32 -0.11
N LEU A 784 20.42 -11.39 -0.76
CA LEU A 784 21.27 -12.46 -1.32
C LEU A 784 21.77 -12.20 -2.74
N ASP A 785 21.25 -11.17 -3.42
CA ASP A 785 21.74 -10.62 -4.70
C ASP A 785 22.17 -11.67 -5.75
N TRP A 786 21.21 -12.50 -6.16
CA TRP A 786 21.40 -13.61 -7.10
C TRP A 786 20.43 -13.51 -8.28
N ASP A 787 20.90 -13.95 -9.45
CA ASP A 787 20.07 -14.13 -10.64
C ASP A 787 19.31 -15.46 -10.55
N ILE A 788 17.98 -15.43 -10.70
CA ILE A 788 17.10 -16.61 -10.61
C ILE A 788 17.46 -17.65 -11.70
N GLU A 789 17.91 -17.21 -12.88
CA GLU A 789 18.38 -18.13 -13.92
C GLU A 789 19.71 -18.83 -13.59
N SER A 790 20.47 -18.33 -12.61
CA SER A 790 21.69 -18.99 -12.12
C SER A 790 21.36 -20.05 -11.05
N LEU A 791 20.40 -19.76 -10.17
CA LEU A 791 20.01 -20.66 -9.07
C LEU A 791 19.44 -21.99 -9.56
N GLY A 792 18.61 -21.98 -10.61
CA GLY A 792 18.05 -23.20 -11.20
C GLY A 792 19.07 -24.15 -11.86
N LYS A 793 20.35 -23.78 -11.94
CA LYS A 793 21.44 -24.59 -12.53
C LYS A 793 22.31 -25.26 -11.47
N HIS A 794 22.04 -25.03 -10.18
CA HIS A 794 22.83 -25.54 -9.06
C HIS A 794 21.99 -26.43 -8.15
N SER A 795 22.58 -27.53 -7.68
CA SER A 795 21.97 -28.41 -6.68
C SER A 795 21.79 -27.70 -5.33
N ALA A 796 20.91 -28.21 -4.47
CA ALA A 796 20.71 -27.64 -3.14
C ALA A 796 22.02 -27.57 -2.32
N GLN A 797 22.90 -28.56 -2.43
CA GLN A 797 24.22 -28.52 -1.78
C GLN A 797 25.13 -27.44 -2.38
N GLU A 798 25.12 -27.23 -3.70
CA GLU A 798 25.88 -26.17 -4.35
C GLU A 798 25.33 -24.78 -4.02
N VAL A 799 24.01 -24.60 -3.96
CA VAL A 799 23.38 -23.34 -3.51
C VAL A 799 23.72 -23.07 -2.05
N VAL A 800 23.70 -24.06 -1.16
CA VAL A 800 24.15 -23.92 0.24
C VAL A 800 25.65 -23.59 0.32
N LEU A 801 26.50 -24.21 -0.50
CA LEU A 801 27.92 -23.87 -0.59
C LEU A 801 28.13 -22.45 -1.14
N MET A 802 27.37 -22.00 -2.14
CA MET A 802 27.41 -20.63 -2.66
C MET A 802 26.90 -19.62 -1.63
N LEU A 803 25.86 -19.96 -0.86
CA LEU A 803 25.34 -19.17 0.26
C LEU A 803 26.43 -19.04 1.35
N ALA A 804 27.06 -20.16 1.73
CA ALA A 804 28.13 -20.20 2.72
C ALA A 804 29.42 -19.52 2.26
N GLU A 805 29.76 -19.58 0.97
CA GLU A 805 30.93 -18.89 0.43
C GLU A 805 30.66 -17.38 0.30
N LYS A 806 29.44 -16.95 -0.03
CA LYS A 806 29.06 -15.54 -0.15
C LYS A 806 28.89 -14.87 1.23
N LEU A 807 28.16 -15.50 2.16
CA LEU A 807 28.06 -15.07 3.55
C LEU A 807 29.42 -15.19 4.26
N GLY A 808 30.16 -16.27 4.04
CA GLY A 808 31.51 -16.48 4.59
C GLY A 808 32.57 -15.50 4.07
N LYS A 809 32.45 -15.01 2.83
CA LYS A 809 33.24 -13.85 2.34
C LYS A 809 32.84 -12.56 3.04
N GLY A 810 31.55 -12.38 3.36
CA GLY A 810 31.07 -11.31 4.25
C GLY A 810 31.69 -11.40 5.65
N ILE A 811 31.73 -12.61 6.23
CA ILE A 811 32.22 -12.82 7.60
C ILE A 811 33.75 -12.75 7.69
N LYS A 812 34.49 -13.23 6.68
CA LYS A 812 35.94 -12.99 6.60
C LYS A 812 36.28 -11.50 6.45
N ASN A 813 35.40 -10.68 5.87
CA ASN A 813 35.55 -9.22 5.85
C ASN A 813 35.12 -8.55 7.17
N ALA A 814 34.27 -9.18 7.98
CA ALA A 814 33.85 -8.69 9.30
C ALA A 814 34.85 -9.05 10.41
N LEU A 815 35.27 -10.32 10.48
CA LEU A 815 36.22 -10.84 11.47
C LEU A 815 37.68 -10.42 11.18
N ALA A 816 38.00 -9.91 9.99
CA ALA A 816 39.31 -9.31 9.71
C ALA A 816 39.54 -7.95 10.41
N GLN A 817 38.56 -7.44 11.18
CA GLN A 817 38.70 -6.24 11.99
C GLN A 817 39.00 -6.61 13.45
N GLY A 818 40.17 -7.23 13.71
CA GLY A 818 40.43 -7.87 15.00
C GLY A 818 41.88 -8.02 15.50
N ASN A 819 42.91 -7.64 14.74
CA ASN A 819 44.25 -7.37 15.33
C ASN A 819 45.10 -6.51 14.37
N PRO A 820 45.84 -5.50 14.85
CA PRO A 820 46.62 -4.63 13.99
C PRO A 820 48.01 -5.23 13.75
N ASP A 821 48.18 -6.03 12.68
CA ASP A 821 49.46 -6.07 11.98
C ASP A 821 49.32 -6.51 10.51
N GLN A 822 49.86 -5.67 9.61
CA GLN A 822 50.20 -5.93 8.20
C GLN A 822 49.07 -6.13 7.15
N ALA A 823 48.54 -4.98 6.72
CA ALA A 823 48.56 -4.55 5.30
C ALA A 823 47.49 -5.06 4.29
N ASN A 824 46.18 -5.03 4.61
CA ASN A 824 45.13 -4.90 3.59
C ASN A 824 43.89 -4.12 4.11
N LEU A 825 43.17 -3.44 3.21
CA LEU A 825 41.97 -2.63 3.50
C LEU A 825 40.68 -3.40 3.17
N PRO A 826 39.54 -3.13 3.85
CA PRO A 826 38.32 -3.90 3.67
C PRO A 826 37.65 -3.66 2.30
N LYS A 827 36.92 -4.66 1.78
CA LYS A 827 36.16 -4.53 0.51
C LYS A 827 34.80 -3.83 0.64
N THR A 828 34.30 -3.65 1.86
CA THR A 828 33.02 -2.98 2.13
C THR A 828 33.23 -1.91 3.19
N ILE A 829 32.76 -0.70 2.88
CA ILE A 829 32.77 0.46 3.76
C ILE A 829 31.33 0.72 4.20
N ARG A 830 31.02 0.44 5.46
CA ARG A 830 29.77 0.88 6.10
C ARG A 830 29.96 2.25 6.74
N PHE A 831 28.95 3.11 6.72
CA PHE A 831 28.97 4.42 7.35
C PHE A 831 27.55 4.85 7.77
N PRO A 832 27.38 5.56 8.91
CA PRO A 832 26.06 5.90 9.42
C PRO A 832 25.52 7.13 8.69
N TYR A 833 24.33 7.06 8.12
CA TYR A 833 23.66 8.15 7.43
C TYR A 833 22.17 7.82 7.34
N SER A 834 21.38 8.34 8.27
CA SER A 834 19.92 8.18 8.26
C SER A 834 19.23 9.31 7.49
N ARG A 835 18.17 8.97 6.75
CA ARG A 835 17.25 9.93 6.11
C ARG A 835 16.05 10.28 7.00
N HIS A 836 15.82 9.53 8.07
CA HIS A 836 14.79 9.78 9.07
C HIS A 836 15.40 10.27 10.39
N SER A 837 14.58 10.91 11.21
CA SER A 837 14.93 11.38 12.54
C SER A 837 15.05 10.21 13.52
N SER A 838 15.97 10.29 14.48
CA SER A 838 15.93 9.44 15.67
C SER A 838 14.90 9.97 16.67
N TYR A 839 14.46 9.14 17.61
CA TYR A 839 13.55 9.57 18.67
C TYR A 839 14.02 10.85 19.43
N PRO A 840 15.29 10.99 19.86
CA PRO A 840 15.78 12.24 20.46
C PRO A 840 15.71 13.47 19.54
N GLU A 841 15.88 13.31 18.22
CA GLU A 841 15.73 14.39 17.25
C GLU A 841 14.26 14.78 17.04
N LEU A 842 13.34 13.81 17.09
CA LEU A 842 11.90 14.06 17.10
C LEU A 842 11.47 14.77 18.38
N CYS A 843 11.96 14.36 19.55
CA CYS A 843 11.73 15.05 20.82
C CYS A 843 12.18 16.52 20.77
N HIS A 844 13.40 16.78 20.30
CA HIS A 844 13.92 18.14 20.13
C HIS A 844 13.10 18.97 19.13
N PHE A 845 12.61 18.35 18.05
CA PHE A 845 11.71 19.01 17.10
C PHE A 845 10.37 19.39 17.75
N VAL A 846 9.71 18.47 18.47
CA VAL A 846 8.46 18.76 19.18
C VAL A 846 8.69 19.81 20.28
N GLU A 847 9.79 19.72 21.03
CA GLU A 847 10.18 20.69 22.07
C GLU A 847 10.39 22.11 21.49
N ALA A 848 10.94 22.23 20.28
CA ALA A 848 11.14 23.53 19.64
C ALA A 848 9.84 24.23 19.23
N PHE A 849 8.74 23.49 19.02
CA PHE A 849 7.43 24.03 18.63
C PHE A 849 6.37 24.02 19.74
N ARG A 850 6.53 23.17 20.76
CA ARG A 850 5.62 22.96 21.90
C ARG A 850 4.13 22.90 21.49
N PRO A 851 3.74 22.04 20.54
CA PRO A 851 2.39 22.01 19.99
C PRO A 851 1.36 21.58 21.04
N ARG A 852 0.08 21.86 20.80
CA ARG A 852 -1.01 21.35 21.66
C ARG A 852 -1.16 19.83 21.56
N ASP A 853 -1.06 19.29 20.33
CA ASP A 853 -1.22 17.86 20.03
C ASP A 853 -0.16 17.37 19.05
N VAL A 854 0.15 16.08 19.11
CA VAL A 854 0.99 15.37 18.14
C VAL A 854 0.21 14.16 17.63
N TRP A 855 0.22 13.99 16.31
CA TRP A 855 -0.41 12.85 15.63
C TRP A 855 0.66 12.09 14.85
N PRO A 856 0.79 10.77 15.00
CA PRO A 856 1.79 9.98 14.31
C PRO A 856 1.44 9.81 12.82
N CYS A 857 2.42 9.95 11.92
CA CYS A 857 2.22 9.70 10.48
C CYS A 857 2.23 8.21 10.13
N THR A 858 2.86 7.38 10.97
CA THR A 858 3.04 5.94 10.74
C THR A 858 2.66 5.16 12.01
N VAL A 859 1.57 4.38 11.93
CA VAL A 859 1.04 3.57 13.03
C VAL A 859 0.54 2.23 12.51
N ASN A 860 0.81 1.17 13.26
CA ASN A 860 0.02 -0.05 13.22
C ASN A 860 -0.79 -0.10 14.54
N PRO A 861 -2.12 0.10 14.53
CA PRO A 861 -2.90 0.23 15.77
C PRO A 861 -2.76 -0.97 16.73
N THR A 862 -2.61 -2.17 16.18
CA THR A 862 -2.46 -3.40 16.97
C THR A 862 -1.11 -3.46 17.66
N GLU A 863 -0.01 -3.13 16.98
CA GLU A 863 1.33 -3.14 17.58
C GLU A 863 1.53 -1.97 18.54
N TRP A 864 0.98 -0.79 18.20
CA TRP A 864 1.02 0.41 19.03
C TRP A 864 0.36 0.15 20.40
N LEU A 865 -0.81 -0.51 20.41
CA LEU A 865 -1.49 -0.95 21.62
C LEU A 865 -0.74 -2.09 22.34
N ARG A 866 -0.29 -3.14 21.63
CA ARG A 866 0.46 -4.27 22.21
C ARG A 866 1.71 -3.82 22.96
N ASN A 867 2.42 -2.84 22.40
CA ASN A 867 3.65 -2.30 22.97
C ASN A 867 3.40 -1.25 24.06
N GLY A 868 2.13 -0.99 24.45
CA GLY A 868 1.77 0.03 25.44
C GLY A 868 2.15 1.46 25.04
N THR A 869 2.33 1.71 23.73
CA THR A 869 2.85 2.97 23.21
C THR A 869 1.75 4.03 23.16
N SER A 870 2.09 5.27 23.49
CA SER A 870 1.17 6.42 23.41
C SER A 870 1.93 7.69 23.04
N ILE A 871 1.24 8.65 22.43
CA ILE A 871 1.80 9.98 22.19
C ILE A 871 2.09 10.66 23.53
N ARG A 872 1.29 10.40 24.58
CA ARG A 872 1.56 10.85 25.94
C ARG A 872 2.91 10.36 26.46
N SER A 873 3.26 9.08 26.25
CA SER A 873 4.54 8.52 26.70
C SER A 873 5.74 8.98 25.87
N LEU A 874 5.56 9.21 24.56
CA LEU A 874 6.65 9.61 23.65
C LEU A 874 6.90 11.13 23.64
N PHE A 875 5.84 11.92 23.53
CA PHE A 875 5.94 13.36 23.23
C PHE A 875 5.18 14.26 24.22
N GLY A 876 4.34 13.70 25.09
CA GLY A 876 3.42 14.46 25.95
C GLY A 876 4.09 15.49 26.87
N GLN A 877 5.35 15.28 27.29
CA GLN A 877 6.10 16.26 28.09
C GLN A 877 6.57 17.50 27.30
N PHE A 878 6.61 17.39 25.97
CA PHE A 878 7.00 18.46 25.05
C PHE A 878 5.78 19.21 24.49
N CYS A 879 4.60 18.60 24.53
CA CYS A 879 3.33 19.24 24.18
C CYS A 879 2.90 20.30 25.21
N SER A 880 2.15 21.31 24.76
CA SER A 880 1.49 22.30 25.61
C SER A 880 0.04 21.94 25.97
N GLY A 881 -0.52 20.91 25.34
CA GLY A 881 -1.88 20.41 25.59
C GLY A 881 -1.88 19.06 26.32
N GLU A 882 -2.91 18.83 27.14
CA GLU A 882 -3.05 17.59 27.90
C GLU A 882 -3.92 16.53 27.20
N ALA A 883 -4.84 16.94 26.33
CA ALA A 883 -5.72 16.05 25.57
C ALA A 883 -5.07 15.71 24.22
N LEU A 884 -4.44 14.54 24.14
CA LEU A 884 -3.77 14.05 22.93
C LEU A 884 -4.75 13.23 22.10
N THR A 885 -5.06 13.69 20.89
CA THR A 885 -6.26 13.21 20.17
C THR A 885 -6.08 11.78 19.67
N HIS A 886 -4.85 11.42 19.29
CA HIS A 886 -4.50 10.07 18.84
C HIS A 886 -4.66 9.03 19.95
N ASP A 887 -4.25 9.34 21.19
CA ASP A 887 -4.36 8.40 22.31
C ASP A 887 -5.82 8.13 22.67
N ILE A 888 -6.71 9.13 22.52
CA ILE A 888 -8.16 8.97 22.67
C ILE A 888 -8.71 8.05 21.56
N ALA A 889 -8.26 8.24 20.31
CA ALA A 889 -8.67 7.41 19.18
C ALA A 889 -8.20 5.94 19.34
N MET A 890 -6.96 5.72 19.77
CA MET A 890 -6.43 4.37 20.06
C MET A 890 -7.17 3.70 21.22
N LYS A 891 -7.55 4.44 22.27
CA LYS A 891 -8.38 3.91 23.35
C LYS A 891 -9.76 3.48 22.85
N ALA A 892 -10.43 4.31 22.06
CA ALA A 892 -11.71 3.97 21.44
C ALA A 892 -11.60 2.81 20.43
N PHE A 893 -10.44 2.65 19.78
CA PHE A 893 -10.14 1.48 18.94
C PHE A 893 -9.98 0.20 19.77
N ALA A 894 -9.25 0.24 20.90
CA ALA A 894 -9.10 -0.90 21.81
C ALA A 894 -10.47 -1.34 22.38
N GLU A 895 -11.27 -0.37 22.84
CA GLU A 895 -12.63 -0.59 23.37
C GLU A 895 -13.58 -1.22 22.34
N ARG A 896 -13.48 -0.84 21.05
CA ARG A 896 -14.31 -1.43 19.97
C ARG A 896 -13.88 -2.82 19.55
N ASN A 897 -12.59 -3.11 19.60
CA ASN A 897 -12.05 -4.38 19.12
C ASN A 897 -11.88 -5.43 20.24
N ALA A 898 -12.36 -5.12 21.46
CA ALA A 898 -12.36 -6.01 22.62
C ALA A 898 -10.99 -6.67 22.89
N LEU A 899 -9.92 -5.87 22.86
CA LEU A 899 -8.56 -6.32 23.22
C LEU A 899 -8.33 -6.38 24.74
N ASP A 900 -9.34 -6.09 25.56
CA ASP A 900 -9.35 -6.37 26.99
C ASP A 900 -9.64 -7.86 27.22
N ASP A 901 -8.58 -8.66 27.42
CA ASP A 901 -8.70 -9.92 28.17
C ASP A 901 -8.53 -9.63 29.68
N PRO A 902 -9.60 -9.75 30.50
CA PRO A 902 -9.49 -9.51 31.94
C PRO A 902 -8.68 -10.59 32.68
N ALA A 903 -8.34 -11.71 32.03
CA ALA A 903 -7.70 -12.85 32.68
C ALA A 903 -6.27 -12.59 33.19
N HIS A 904 -5.59 -11.54 32.72
CA HIS A 904 -4.23 -11.20 33.19
C HIS A 904 -4.16 -10.22 34.36
N GLN A 905 -5.29 -9.78 34.92
CA GLN A 905 -5.30 -8.91 36.10
C GLN A 905 -5.41 -9.65 37.45
N HIS A 906 -4.98 -10.91 37.52
CA HIS A 906 -4.93 -11.67 38.77
C HIS A 906 -3.76 -12.68 38.87
N ASP A 907 -2.52 -12.20 38.72
CA ASP A 907 -1.34 -12.98 39.19
C ASP A 907 -0.21 -12.10 39.75
N SER A 908 -0.49 -11.44 40.88
CA SER A 908 0.54 -10.82 41.73
C SER A 908 0.22 -10.92 43.22
N GLN A 909 -0.34 -12.05 43.65
CA GLN A 909 -0.48 -12.35 45.08
C GLN A 909 -0.65 -13.84 45.42
N THR A 910 0.45 -14.62 45.41
CA THR A 910 0.70 -15.59 46.50
C THR A 910 2.17 -16.00 46.59
N THR A 911 2.63 -16.21 47.82
CA THR A 911 4.02 -16.47 48.21
C THR A 911 4.34 -17.96 48.34
N VAL A 912 5.51 -18.42 47.90
CA VAL A 912 6.25 -19.49 48.61
C VAL A 912 7.78 -19.42 48.42
N ASN A 913 8.45 -19.07 49.51
CA ASN A 913 9.74 -19.58 50.01
C ASN A 913 10.93 -19.83 49.05
N SER A 914 11.99 -19.04 49.25
CA SER A 914 13.39 -19.49 49.17
C SER A 914 14.25 -18.75 50.21
N PRO A 915 15.36 -19.33 50.71
CA PRO A 915 15.97 -18.94 51.99
C PRO A 915 16.96 -17.76 51.89
N PRO A 916 17.25 -17.07 53.02
CA PRO A 916 18.06 -15.85 53.02
C PRO A 916 19.58 -16.10 53.16
N PRO A 917 20.44 -15.26 52.53
CA PRO A 917 21.84 -15.07 52.94
C PRO A 917 21.94 -14.14 54.17
N PRO A 918 23.09 -14.11 54.87
CA PRO A 918 23.13 -13.84 56.32
C PRO A 918 23.22 -12.36 56.74
N SER A 919 22.92 -12.12 58.02
CA SER A 919 22.83 -10.82 58.68
C SER A 919 24.07 -10.43 59.49
N SER A 920 24.07 -9.14 59.91
CA SER A 920 24.78 -8.53 61.06
C SER A 920 26.07 -7.74 60.78
N PRO A 921 26.50 -6.77 61.63
CA PRO A 921 25.77 -6.11 62.73
C PRO A 921 25.90 -4.56 62.86
N ILE A 922 24.85 -3.93 63.43
CA ILE A 922 24.85 -2.96 64.58
C ILE A 922 25.66 -1.65 64.49
N ASP A 923 24.99 -0.48 64.60
CA ASP A 923 24.91 0.27 65.88
C ASP A 923 23.79 1.33 65.93
N ALA A 924 23.41 1.76 67.15
CA ALA A 924 22.32 2.72 67.48
C ALA A 924 22.92 4.02 68.12
N PRO A 925 22.21 4.96 68.83
CA PRO A 925 20.76 5.09 69.12
C PRO A 925 20.16 6.54 69.17
N GLN A 926 18.84 6.61 69.46
CA GLN A 926 18.13 7.55 70.39
C GLN A 926 17.67 9.01 70.06
N ASP A 927 16.35 9.20 70.31
CA ASP A 927 15.67 10.20 71.18
C ASP A 927 14.91 11.48 70.69
N ILE A 928 13.57 11.40 70.81
CA ILE A 928 12.59 12.28 71.54
C ILE A 928 12.39 13.78 71.16
N HIS A 929 11.21 14.06 70.56
CA HIS A 929 10.17 15.13 70.78
C HIS A 929 10.37 16.32 71.77
N PRO A 930 9.53 17.40 71.77
CA PRO A 930 8.56 18.01 70.80
C PRO A 930 8.72 19.59 70.79
N PRO A 931 7.69 20.51 70.80
CA PRO A 931 6.33 20.59 70.23
C PRO A 931 6.10 21.84 69.32
N SER A 932 4.83 22.21 69.08
CA SER A 932 4.28 23.15 68.07
C SER A 932 3.98 24.60 68.50
N ASP A 933 3.85 25.50 67.50
CA ASP A 933 3.09 26.79 67.50
C ASP A 933 3.66 27.96 68.37
N PRO A 934 3.23 29.26 68.26
CA PRO A 934 1.90 29.74 67.79
C PRO A 934 1.76 31.09 67.02
N LEU A 935 0.58 31.28 66.41
CA LEU A 935 -0.30 32.48 66.36
C LEU A 935 0.27 33.91 66.15
N SER A 936 -0.29 34.63 65.17
CA SER A 936 -1.46 35.53 65.39
C SER A 936 -1.80 36.42 64.17
N ALA A 937 -3.04 36.93 64.11
CA ALA A 937 -3.62 37.62 62.95
C ALA A 937 -3.78 39.14 63.16
N SER A 938 -4.00 39.91 62.08
CA SER A 938 -5.12 40.88 62.07
C SER A 938 -5.44 41.55 60.71
N ARG A 939 -6.75 41.56 60.39
CA ARG A 939 -7.58 42.68 59.86
C ARG A 939 -7.11 43.52 58.64
N GLY A 940 -7.68 43.20 57.47
CA GLY A 940 -8.85 43.90 56.90
C GLY A 940 -8.70 45.26 56.18
N GLY A 941 -9.54 45.49 55.14
CA GLY A 941 -10.01 46.85 54.79
C GLY A 941 -9.79 47.37 53.35
N LYS A 942 -10.69 46.98 52.43
CA LYS A 942 -11.18 47.66 51.21
C LYS A 942 -10.55 48.99 50.68
N SER A 943 -10.32 48.95 49.35
CA SER A 943 -10.76 49.90 48.28
C SER A 943 -10.06 51.26 47.96
N HIS A 944 -9.63 51.33 46.69
CA HIS A 944 -9.72 52.43 45.71
C HIS A 944 -8.86 53.73 45.79
N SER A 945 -7.87 53.78 44.89
CA SER A 945 -7.73 54.75 43.76
C SER A 945 -6.74 55.95 43.83
N LEU A 946 -6.32 56.35 42.60
CA LEU A 946 -5.76 57.64 42.14
C LEU A 946 -4.23 57.94 42.25
N TYR A 947 -3.59 57.94 41.06
CA TYR A 947 -2.56 58.82 40.48
C TYR A 947 -1.31 59.38 41.23
N SER A 948 -0.17 59.24 40.50
CA SER A 948 0.88 60.24 40.20
C SER A 948 2.16 60.46 41.06
N VAL A 949 3.34 60.11 40.48
CA VAL A 949 4.54 60.95 40.10
C VAL A 949 5.01 62.03 41.13
N PRO A 950 6.33 62.17 41.53
CA PRO A 950 7.38 62.72 40.62
C PRO A 950 8.92 62.58 40.91
N GLU A 951 9.72 63.11 39.94
CA GLU A 951 11.07 63.78 40.02
C GLU A 951 12.41 62.99 40.26
N ARG A 952 13.63 63.37 39.77
CA ARG A 952 14.13 64.23 38.63
C ARG A 952 15.70 64.28 38.56
N PHE A 953 16.25 65.22 37.74
CA PHE A 953 17.66 65.66 37.52
C PHE A 953 18.49 64.76 36.56
N LEU A 954 19.38 65.17 35.61
CA LEU A 954 19.81 66.40 34.86
C LEU A 954 20.71 65.94 33.65
N SER A 955 21.39 66.75 32.80
CA SER A 955 21.00 67.83 31.86
C SER A 955 22.25 68.44 31.13
N LEU A 956 22.21 68.85 29.85
CA LEU A 956 22.82 70.08 29.24
C LEU A 956 22.65 70.17 27.69
N LEU A 957 22.80 71.39 27.13
CA LEU A 957 22.43 71.88 25.76
C LEU A 957 23.68 72.56 25.08
N PRO A 958 23.68 73.21 23.87
CA PRO A 958 22.53 73.73 23.07
C PRO A 958 22.61 73.82 21.50
N GLU A 959 21.52 74.38 20.93
CA GLU A 959 21.40 75.31 19.75
C GLU A 959 20.95 74.89 18.31
N THR A 960 19.78 75.44 17.91
CA THR A 960 19.29 75.89 16.56
C THR A 960 18.98 74.85 15.43
N GLN A 961 18.02 75.02 14.50
CA GLN A 961 16.82 75.91 14.32
C GLN A 961 15.90 75.35 13.18
N ALA A 962 14.56 75.58 13.26
CA ALA A 962 13.57 75.79 12.15
C ALA A 962 13.41 74.77 10.97
N SER A 963 12.29 74.61 10.22
CA SER A 963 10.84 74.94 10.37
C SER A 963 10.01 74.49 9.12
N ILE A 964 8.67 74.29 9.27
CA ILE A 964 7.58 74.78 8.35
C ILE A 964 7.03 73.99 7.10
N HIS A 965 5.67 73.89 7.08
CA HIS A 965 4.59 73.83 6.03
C HIS A 965 4.46 72.84 4.82
N GLU A 966 3.20 72.33 4.72
CA GLU A 966 2.19 72.31 3.62
C GLU A 966 2.10 71.33 2.41
N GLU A 967 0.81 70.99 2.20
CA GLU A 967 -0.02 70.69 1.02
C GLU A 967 0.57 70.63 -0.41
N GLY A 968 -0.08 69.80 -1.23
CA GLY A 968 -0.53 70.27 -2.55
C GLY A 968 -0.10 69.44 -3.78
N PRO A 969 -0.78 69.61 -4.93
CA PRO A 969 -1.20 68.43 -5.69
C PRO A 969 -0.92 68.46 -7.22
N SER A 970 -1.42 67.42 -7.89
CA SER A 970 -2.01 67.40 -9.25
C SER A 970 -1.12 67.24 -10.51
N GLN A 971 -1.54 66.25 -11.32
CA GLN A 971 -1.72 66.23 -12.79
C GLN A 971 -0.84 67.12 -13.71
N THR A 972 -0.31 66.55 -14.82
CA THR A 972 -0.91 66.73 -16.19
C THR A 972 -0.17 66.02 -17.35
N ASN A 973 -0.94 65.23 -18.10
CA ASN A 973 -1.12 65.21 -19.57
C ASN A 973 0.00 65.42 -20.65
N ASN A 974 -0.10 64.54 -21.66
CA ASN A 974 -0.05 64.76 -23.13
C ASN A 974 1.30 65.01 -23.85
N GLY A 975 1.45 64.43 -25.06
CA GLY A 975 2.64 64.71 -25.90
C GLY A 975 2.87 64.07 -27.29
N VAL A 976 1.92 63.35 -27.90
CA VAL A 976 1.58 63.44 -29.35
C VAL A 976 2.69 63.39 -30.46
N GLN A 977 2.65 62.29 -31.26
CA GLN A 977 2.72 62.21 -32.76
C GLN A 977 4.01 62.05 -33.61
N THR A 978 3.91 61.06 -34.55
CA THR A 978 4.29 60.96 -36.00
C THR A 978 5.75 61.23 -36.48
N GLU A 979 6.33 60.65 -37.54
CA GLU A 979 5.82 59.94 -38.74
C GLU A 979 6.94 59.24 -39.58
N GLN A 980 6.54 58.25 -40.38
CA GLN A 980 6.97 57.88 -41.76
C GLN A 980 8.40 57.42 -42.19
N GLU A 981 8.35 56.28 -42.92
CA GLU A 981 8.92 56.00 -44.27
C GLU A 981 10.37 55.51 -44.54
N SER A 982 10.45 54.18 -44.74
CA SER A 982 10.64 53.53 -46.06
C SER A 982 12.01 52.96 -46.52
N ARG A 983 11.94 51.67 -46.91
CA ARG A 983 12.52 51.02 -48.13
C ARG A 983 14.05 51.02 -48.41
N SER A 984 14.63 49.83 -48.18
CA SER A 984 14.92 48.80 -49.24
C SER A 984 16.37 48.46 -49.70
N HIS A 985 16.48 47.20 -50.16
CA HIS A 985 17.42 46.55 -51.12
C HIS A 985 18.89 46.19 -50.77
N GLU A 986 19.08 44.89 -50.48
CA GLU A 986 19.83 43.87 -51.27
C GLU A 986 21.37 43.73 -51.38
N SER A 987 21.78 42.44 -51.28
CA SER A 987 22.80 41.70 -52.06
C SER A 987 24.29 41.61 -51.62
N SER A 988 24.65 40.44 -51.05
CA SER A 988 25.57 39.35 -51.52
C SER A 988 26.78 39.65 -52.47
N PRO A 989 27.71 38.69 -52.82
CA PRO A 989 27.88 37.27 -52.42
C PRO A 989 29.34 36.73 -52.24
N SER A 990 29.45 35.40 -51.93
CA SER A 990 30.51 34.45 -52.38
C SER A 990 31.89 34.43 -51.66
N SER A 991 32.73 33.37 -51.68
CA SER A 991 32.72 32.06 -52.39
C SER A 991 33.58 30.94 -51.70
N SER A 992 33.19 29.66 -51.87
CA SER A 992 34.00 28.48 -52.34
C SER A 992 35.22 27.93 -51.54
N GLN A 993 35.65 26.63 -51.59
CA GLN A 993 35.09 25.32 -52.04
C GLN A 993 36.00 24.10 -51.65
N VAL A 994 35.44 22.86 -51.75
CA VAL A 994 36.10 21.58 -52.22
C VAL A 994 37.10 20.81 -51.32
N HIS A 995 37.24 19.45 -51.31
CA HIS A 995 36.31 18.29 -51.52
C HIS A 995 37.06 16.93 -51.33
N LEU A 996 36.34 15.79 -51.44
CA LEU A 996 36.76 14.38 -51.68
C LEU A 996 37.36 13.55 -50.49
N GLY A 997 37.02 12.25 -50.33
CA GLY A 997 36.12 11.42 -51.14
C GLY A 997 35.72 10.02 -50.56
N ASP A 998 34.71 9.45 -51.23
CA ASP A 998 33.98 8.16 -51.02
C ASP A 998 34.63 7.04 -51.93
N PRO A 999 34.06 5.87 -52.36
CA PRO A 999 32.72 5.27 -52.13
C PRO A 999 32.60 3.70 -52.01
N ARG A 1000 31.34 3.22 -51.91
CA ARG A 1000 30.72 1.96 -52.46
C ARG A 1000 30.41 0.79 -51.49
N LEU A 1001 29.35 -0.03 -51.63
CA LEU A 1001 28.00 -0.09 -52.29
C LEU A 1001 27.29 -1.36 -51.71
N SER A 1002 25.97 -1.62 -51.72
CA SER A 1002 25.00 -1.65 -52.84
C SER A 1002 23.52 -1.87 -52.40
N SER A 1003 22.54 -1.44 -53.23
CA SER A 1003 21.09 -1.81 -53.18
C SER A 1003 20.52 -1.99 -54.61
N PRO A 1004 19.37 -2.69 -54.84
CA PRO A 1004 18.10 -1.96 -55.15
C PRO A 1004 16.74 -2.71 -54.99
N ARG A 1005 15.60 -1.96 -54.93
CA ARG A 1005 14.25 -2.12 -55.60
C ARG A 1005 13.08 -1.70 -54.66
N ARG A 1006 12.20 -0.70 -54.91
CA ARG A 1006 11.29 -0.25 -56.02
C ARG A 1006 10.12 -1.22 -56.31
N LYS A 1007 8.85 -0.82 -56.60
CA LYS A 1007 8.24 0.41 -57.22
C LYS A 1007 6.68 0.35 -57.06
N ARG A 1008 5.83 1.41 -56.99
CA ARG A 1008 5.16 2.25 -58.07
C ARG A 1008 3.98 3.04 -57.39
N SER A 1009 3.71 4.37 -57.53
CA SER A 1009 3.26 5.25 -58.67
C SER A 1009 1.71 5.42 -58.77
N PHE A 1010 1.05 6.55 -59.15
CA PHE A 1010 1.47 7.83 -59.80
C PHE A 1010 0.31 8.89 -59.93
N HIS A 1011 0.66 10.18 -60.11
CA HIS A 1011 0.01 11.27 -60.92
C HIS A 1011 -1.49 11.69 -60.72
N ASP A 1012 -1.98 12.91 -61.06
CA ASP A 1012 -1.37 14.16 -61.62
C ASP A 1012 -2.20 15.45 -61.34
N PHE A 1013 -1.64 16.62 -61.70
CA PHE A 1013 -2.28 17.98 -61.68
C PHE A 1013 -3.27 18.24 -62.85
N THR A 1014 -4.26 19.15 -62.69
CA THR A 1014 -4.46 20.40 -63.49
C THR A 1014 -5.85 21.09 -63.29
N GLY A 1015 -5.87 22.45 -63.33
CA GLY A 1015 -7.06 23.33 -63.52
C GLY A 1015 -8.06 23.41 -62.35
N GLY A 1016 -8.51 24.55 -61.82
CA GLY A 1016 -8.88 25.86 -62.41
C GLY A 1016 -10.37 26.11 -62.03
N ASP A 1017 -10.96 27.31 -61.95
CA ASP A 1017 -10.54 28.72 -62.01
C ASP A 1017 -11.75 29.59 -61.54
N GLN A 1018 -11.54 30.82 -61.06
CA GLN A 1018 -12.56 31.88 -60.73
C GLN A 1018 -13.65 31.55 -59.67
N GLY A 1019 -14.18 32.46 -58.82
CA GLY A 1019 -13.93 33.88 -58.50
C GLY A 1019 -14.58 34.21 -57.13
N ASP A 1020 -14.07 35.16 -56.32
CA ASP A 1020 -14.53 36.58 -56.22
C ASP A 1020 -15.98 36.72 -55.63
N VAL A 1021 -16.35 37.53 -54.61
CA VAL A 1021 -15.83 38.81 -54.04
C VAL A 1021 -16.20 38.99 -52.53
N ARG A 1022 -15.25 39.53 -51.76
CA ARG A 1022 -15.21 40.46 -50.58
C ARG A 1022 -16.46 40.86 -49.71
N GLN A 1023 -16.08 41.46 -48.55
CA GLN A 1023 -16.75 42.45 -47.66
C GLN A 1023 -17.47 41.88 -46.41
N ASP A 1024 -17.45 42.50 -45.22
CA ASP A 1024 -16.52 43.44 -44.56
C ASP A 1024 -16.81 43.38 -43.02
N ALA A 1025 -15.90 43.86 -42.16
CA ALA A 1025 -16.05 43.92 -40.68
C ALA A 1025 -17.06 45.06 -40.24
N PRO A 1026 -17.46 45.30 -38.95
CA PRO A 1026 -16.64 45.19 -37.72
C PRO A 1026 -17.31 45.01 -36.30
N SER A 1027 -16.45 44.83 -35.27
CA SER A 1027 -16.50 45.45 -33.91
C SER A 1027 -17.45 45.04 -32.76
N HIS A 1028 -16.89 45.21 -31.55
CA HIS A 1028 -17.49 45.50 -30.22
C HIS A 1028 -18.14 44.39 -29.36
N ALA A 1029 -18.20 44.68 -28.05
CA ALA A 1029 -18.43 43.76 -26.93
C ALA A 1029 -19.73 44.08 -26.17
N GLY A 1030 -20.25 43.13 -25.37
CA GLY A 1030 -21.29 43.41 -24.38
C GLY A 1030 -22.07 42.18 -23.85
N ASP A 1031 -22.10 42.08 -22.52
CA ASP A 1031 -23.18 41.55 -21.65
C ASP A 1031 -23.60 40.07 -21.65
N SER A 1032 -24.47 39.76 -20.66
CA SER A 1032 -24.49 38.53 -19.85
C SER A 1032 -25.87 37.84 -19.78
N PHE A 1033 -25.97 36.80 -18.92
CA PHE A 1033 -27.16 36.00 -18.56
C PHE A 1033 -27.58 34.92 -19.59
N ASN A 1034 -28.16 33.76 -19.22
CA ASN A 1034 -28.67 33.26 -17.93
C ASN A 1034 -28.63 31.71 -17.93
N SER A 1035 -28.51 31.04 -16.77
CA SER A 1035 -28.87 29.62 -16.64
C SER A 1035 -29.64 29.35 -15.34
N THR A 1036 -30.95 29.14 -15.46
CA THR A 1036 -31.86 28.84 -14.36
C THR A 1036 -31.81 27.35 -13.97
N THR A 1037 -31.35 27.05 -12.76
CA THR A 1037 -31.60 25.76 -12.09
C THR A 1037 -32.93 25.79 -11.34
N SER A 1038 -33.80 24.79 -11.55
CA SER A 1038 -35.10 24.70 -10.89
C SER A 1038 -35.00 24.16 -9.46
N LEU A 1039 -35.61 24.84 -8.49
CA LEU A 1039 -35.69 24.39 -7.10
C LEU A 1039 -36.71 23.25 -6.93
N GLN A 1040 -36.23 22.01 -6.74
CA GLN A 1040 -37.04 20.96 -6.08
C GLN A 1040 -36.24 19.76 -5.52
N GLU A 1041 -34.98 19.97 -5.09
CA GLU A 1041 -34.17 18.90 -4.48
C GLU A 1041 -34.01 19.01 -2.96
N SER A 1042 -34.30 17.89 -2.29
CA SER A 1042 -33.96 17.56 -0.90
C SER A 1042 -34.56 18.46 0.20
N ALA A 1043 -35.67 17.99 0.77
CA ALA A 1043 -36.18 18.47 2.07
C ALA A 1043 -35.09 18.45 3.16
N THR A 1044 -34.18 17.48 3.15
CA THR A 1044 -33.07 17.40 4.13
C THR A 1044 -32.06 18.54 3.99
N ARG A 1045 -31.76 19.01 2.77
CA ARG A 1045 -30.94 20.22 2.56
C ARG A 1045 -31.72 21.48 2.93
N GLN A 1046 -33.02 21.50 2.67
CA GLN A 1046 -33.90 22.59 3.09
C GLN A 1046 -33.99 22.69 4.62
N ASP A 1047 -34.13 21.57 5.33
CA ASP A 1047 -34.14 21.49 6.79
C ASP A 1047 -32.79 21.89 7.39
N ALA A 1048 -31.67 21.38 6.86
CA ALA A 1048 -30.33 21.80 7.30
C ALA A 1048 -30.09 23.30 7.06
N TYR A 1049 -30.57 23.85 5.94
CA TYR A 1049 -30.47 25.27 5.63
C TYR A 1049 -31.41 26.14 6.50
N LEU A 1050 -32.62 25.66 6.80
CA LEU A 1050 -33.56 26.32 7.73
C LEU A 1050 -33.04 26.27 9.18
N GLN A 1051 -32.42 25.17 9.59
CA GLN A 1051 -31.78 25.03 10.90
C GLN A 1051 -30.56 25.97 11.02
N MET A 1052 -29.75 26.07 9.96
CA MET A 1052 -28.65 27.02 9.86
C MET A 1052 -29.15 28.48 9.93
N LEU A 1053 -30.25 28.81 9.24
CA LEU A 1053 -30.87 30.13 9.33
C LEU A 1053 -31.46 30.43 10.72
N GLN A 1054 -32.07 29.45 11.39
CA GLN A 1054 -32.51 29.60 12.78
C GLN A 1054 -31.33 29.93 13.70
N ASN A 1055 -30.26 29.12 13.65
CA ASN A 1055 -29.03 29.32 14.44
C ASN A 1055 -28.38 30.70 14.24
N ILE A 1056 -28.54 31.32 13.07
CA ILE A 1056 -28.03 32.68 12.77
C ILE A 1056 -28.90 33.79 13.41
N THR A 1057 -30.16 33.49 13.75
CA THR A 1057 -31.14 34.46 14.25
C THR A 1057 -31.47 34.34 15.74
N THR A 1058 -30.98 33.31 16.43
CA THR A 1058 -31.23 33.06 17.85
C THR A 1058 -29.93 32.83 18.62
N ASP A 1059 -29.81 33.41 19.83
CA ASP A 1059 -28.64 33.22 20.72
C ASP A 1059 -28.46 31.77 21.24
N SER A 1060 -29.33 30.83 20.84
CA SER A 1060 -29.24 29.40 21.14
C SER A 1060 -28.91 28.59 19.87
N TRP A 1061 -27.84 27.79 19.93
CA TRP A 1061 -27.36 26.97 18.81
C TRP A 1061 -27.94 25.54 18.85
N ALA A 1062 -28.48 25.06 17.72
CA ALA A 1062 -28.88 23.67 17.50
C ALA A 1062 -27.87 22.96 16.56
N PRO A 1063 -27.36 21.75 16.87
CA PRO A 1063 -26.33 21.10 16.06
C PRO A 1063 -26.76 20.84 14.59
N VAL A 1064 -25.83 21.04 13.66
CA VAL A 1064 -25.95 20.65 12.24
C VAL A 1064 -24.82 19.67 11.95
N GLN A 1065 -25.12 18.46 11.46
CA GLN A 1065 -24.16 17.34 11.47
C GLN A 1065 -23.27 17.29 10.20
N LEU A 1066 -21.94 17.16 10.37
CA LEU A 1066 -20.91 17.02 9.31
C LEU A 1066 -20.01 15.78 9.52
N ILE A 1067 -19.25 15.36 8.49
CA ILE A 1067 -18.47 14.09 8.44
C ILE A 1067 -17.10 14.25 7.72
N SER A 1068 -16.05 13.55 8.21
CA SER A 1068 -14.60 13.67 7.92
C SER A 1068 -14.05 12.85 6.72
N THR A 1069 -12.71 12.68 6.57
CA THR A 1069 -12.02 12.23 5.31
C THR A 1069 -10.82 11.25 5.38
N SER A 1070 -10.35 10.79 6.55
CA SER A 1070 -9.12 9.94 6.64
C SER A 1070 -9.40 8.42 6.74
N SER A 1071 -8.35 7.60 6.63
CA SER A 1071 -8.41 6.13 6.50
C SER A 1071 -8.19 5.35 7.81
N GLU A 1072 -8.04 6.01 8.97
CA GLU A 1072 -7.83 5.34 10.27
C GLU A 1072 -8.91 5.70 11.29
N TYR A 1073 -10.18 5.50 10.93
CA TYR A 1073 -11.30 5.75 11.84
C TYR A 1073 -12.22 4.52 11.98
N THR A 1074 -12.22 3.92 13.17
CA THR A 1074 -13.33 3.08 13.66
C THR A 1074 -14.36 3.90 14.44
N THR A 1075 -14.14 5.21 14.61
CA THR A 1075 -14.95 6.14 15.41
C THR A 1075 -15.76 7.08 14.52
N ALA A 1076 -17.04 7.27 14.84
CA ALA A 1076 -17.80 8.42 14.36
C ALA A 1076 -17.48 9.63 15.25
N GLU A 1077 -17.00 10.72 14.66
CA GLU A 1077 -16.84 12.02 15.34
C GLU A 1077 -18.11 12.86 15.18
N GLN A 1078 -18.55 13.50 16.26
CA GLN A 1078 -19.43 14.67 16.22
C GLN A 1078 -18.57 15.93 16.40
N GLU A 1079 -18.96 17.03 15.75
CA GLU A 1079 -18.30 18.35 15.66
C GLU A 1079 -17.28 18.52 14.52
N LEU A 1080 -17.83 18.84 13.35
CA LEU A 1080 -17.67 20.18 12.77
C LEU A 1080 -19.07 20.73 12.41
#